data_AF-A0A4C2EN73-F1
#
_entry.id   AF-A0A4C2EN73-F1
#
_cell.length_a   1.000
_cell.length_b   1.000
_cell.length_c   1.000
_cell.angle_alpha   90.00
_cell.angle_beta   90.00
_cell.angle_gamma   90.00
#
_symmetry.space_group_name_H-M   'P 1'
#
loop_
_entity.id
_entity.type
_entity.pdbx_description
1 polymer ?
#
loop_
_entity_poly.entity_id
_entity_poly.type
_entity_poly.pdbx_seq_one_letter_code
_entity_poly.pdbx_strand_id
1 'polypeptide(L)'
;MSDQTPLSEADDLTQEERLLARLNGLIQYQSDLLDKVQRNRFRPYCHIPDLFELDPEATRPFSVPGTFISEQVGGNISVVNANGGFLANEPLDLMLGSFLPGGYKRRWEFDLWTGDFGPSSRRGFADINDGLRIRTSSQLSEILPQSEEERYTPFEHPVDEVSVYIPQQFIVWNPSVGENGEHTHYYWDSANGVVRNQKPEDVPEEELTTLKSDPTSQFLWFKHPLGRGDSPESLDLSTMTGGLIEQGEFNSDATFLKSYYATLLTLYGEERTFSEVIRYRHEEDDATAFVGSREESQVLMFDIDRSIVTELLDKVFQKETPLFRDLQFSLLYRRLWDRLFFQEEALEHAFSVTPFYRALIAVDYLFSMGSDGPDSLFEASVNDIEARLPSLLPSKDRRLGLLDYDDGEISTYETLLDEYGDSLESIIEECADGESVRQFAEHVFIHSLKHGLASWAAEYSAGGGDFEAWYDVNFVETSGETVEIGIYDSIQGGAGVSREVFDDLRELSDTELLSGLAEQSSCHIGATEETLVSLLKEYSGEYVFDLAQTNEIASGRDVPEFNDVFQDLGVDFSYARYDDVKPLLHRRLNRIAETREMARFYSVVAETYTTTKEQLNRTPRPVDLVFALEDRTFFDTRVRETYRRFANRRSQRRDLSELAERIEEVTKQCIHACPDCLKRDSCTHQYRYQEQMLDRRLLARALAVLDGGK
;
A
#
# COMPACT_ATOMS: atom_id res chain seq x y z
N MET A 1 -58.91 37.39 31.69
CA MET A 1 -58.17 37.99 32.81
C MET A 1 -58.26 37.01 33.97
N SER A 2 -57.21 36.64 34.66
CA SER A 2 -55.77 36.79 34.51
C SER A 2 -55.24 36.25 35.83
N ASP A 3 -54.16 35.49 35.79
CA ASP A 3 -53.20 35.48 36.88
C ASP A 3 -51.80 35.50 36.26
N GLN A 4 -50.83 36.14 36.93
CA GLN A 4 -49.45 36.31 36.48
C GLN A 4 -48.46 36.11 37.63
N THR A 5 -47.48 35.21 37.47
CA THR A 5 -46.02 35.45 37.63
C THR A 5 -45.22 34.25 37.02
N PRO A 6 -43.89 34.28 36.79
CA PRO A 6 -43.22 34.04 35.50
C PRO A 6 -42.40 32.72 35.35
N LEU A 7 -42.05 32.39 34.09
CA LEU A 7 -40.89 31.62 33.55
C LEU A 7 -40.56 30.22 34.13
N SER A 8 -40.77 29.16 33.33
CA SER A 8 -40.38 27.76 33.62
C SER A 8 -39.09 27.33 32.90
N GLU A 9 -38.12 26.86 33.69
CA GLU A 9 -37.08 25.90 33.29
C GLU A 9 -37.76 24.58 32.89
N ALA A 10 -37.28 23.87 31.86
CA ALA A 10 -38.01 22.73 31.29
C ALA A 10 -38.04 21.52 32.26
N ASP A 11 -39.22 21.30 32.83
CA ASP A 11 -39.53 20.43 33.98
C ASP A 11 -39.38 18.90 33.75
N ASP A 12 -39.07 18.21 34.86
CA ASP A 12 -38.82 16.78 35.02
C ASP A 12 -39.96 15.85 34.54
N LEU A 13 -39.81 15.26 33.35
CA LEU A 13 -40.52 14.03 32.98
C LEU A 13 -39.85 12.81 33.64
N THR A 14 -40.65 11.95 34.29
CA THR A 14 -40.13 10.67 34.82
C THR A 14 -39.69 9.75 33.67
N GLN A 15 -38.75 8.84 33.93
CA GLN A 15 -38.21 7.92 32.91
C GLN A 15 -39.31 7.10 32.22
N GLU A 16 -40.39 6.77 32.94
CA GLU A 16 -41.52 6.00 32.44
C GLU A 16 -42.39 6.82 31.45
N GLU A 17 -42.56 8.11 31.71
CA GLU A 17 -43.31 9.03 30.84
C GLU A 17 -42.58 9.31 29.52
N ARG A 18 -41.24 9.41 29.55
CA ARG A 18 -40.41 9.56 28.34
C ARG A 18 -40.48 8.33 27.45
N LEU A 19 -40.40 7.14 28.03
CA LEU A 19 -40.52 5.88 27.30
C LEU A 19 -41.90 5.71 26.66
N LEU A 20 -42.98 6.08 27.38
CA LEU A 20 -44.34 6.08 26.85
C LEU A 20 -44.52 7.05 25.67
N ALA A 21 -43.92 8.24 25.74
CA ALA A 21 -43.99 9.22 24.65
C ALA A 21 -43.29 8.71 23.38
N ARG A 22 -42.09 8.11 23.51
CA ARG A 22 -41.36 7.51 22.38
C ARG A 22 -42.10 6.33 21.76
N LEU A 23 -42.70 5.47 22.59
CA LEU A 23 -43.53 4.34 22.13
C LEU A 23 -44.75 4.80 21.33
N ASN A 24 -45.40 5.89 21.75
CA ASN A 24 -46.55 6.45 21.03
C ASN A 24 -46.17 7.04 19.67
N GLY A 25 -45.00 7.70 19.55
CA GLY A 25 -44.47 8.20 18.27
C GLY A 25 -44.22 7.05 17.28
N LEU A 26 -43.63 5.94 17.74
CA LEU A 26 -43.40 4.74 16.94
C LEU A 26 -44.70 4.07 16.46
N ILE A 27 -45.70 3.97 17.35
CA ILE A 27 -47.02 3.40 17.02
C ILE A 27 -47.74 4.25 15.96
N GLN A 28 -47.65 5.58 16.08
CA GLN A 28 -48.25 6.50 15.12
C GLN A 28 -47.59 6.40 13.74
N TYR A 29 -46.27 6.38 13.70
CA TYR A 29 -45.50 6.18 12.46
C TYR A 29 -45.84 4.84 11.77
N GLN A 30 -45.94 3.75 12.54
CA GLN A 30 -46.30 2.43 12.02
C GLN A 30 -47.74 2.39 11.47
N SER A 31 -48.68 3.06 12.13
CA SER A 31 -50.08 3.14 11.69
C SER A 31 -50.20 3.90 10.36
N ASP A 32 -49.47 5.01 10.20
CA ASP A 32 -49.45 5.80 8.97
C ASP A 32 -48.80 5.03 7.81
N LEU A 33 -47.77 4.23 8.10
CA LEU A 33 -47.14 3.30 7.17
C LEU A 33 -48.11 2.22 6.68
N LEU A 34 -48.85 1.58 7.59
CA LEU A 34 -49.84 0.53 7.27
C LEU A 34 -51.02 1.07 6.45
N ASP A 35 -51.47 2.29 6.73
CA ASP A 35 -52.56 2.95 6.00
C ASP A 35 -52.11 3.31 4.55
N LYS A 36 -50.83 3.64 4.36
CA LYS A 36 -50.20 3.82 3.03
C LYS A 36 -50.05 2.49 2.28
N VAL A 37 -49.74 1.38 2.95
CA VAL A 37 -49.66 0.03 2.35
C VAL A 37 -51.01 -0.45 1.84
N GLN A 38 -52.09 -0.21 2.59
CA GLN A 38 -53.43 -0.62 2.18
C GLN A 38 -53.93 0.09 0.91
N ARG A 39 -53.32 1.23 0.54
CA ARG A 39 -53.74 2.07 -0.59
C ARG A 39 -52.93 1.88 -1.88
N ASN A 40 -51.76 1.21 -1.89
CA ASN A 40 -50.91 1.06 -3.09
C ASN A 40 -50.10 -0.26 -3.15
N ARG A 41 -49.80 -0.77 -4.36
CA ARG A 41 -49.08 -2.03 -4.65
C ARG A 41 -47.55 -2.01 -4.45
N PHE A 42 -46.99 -1.06 -3.72
CA PHE A 42 -45.55 -1.01 -3.42
C PHE A 42 -45.30 -1.19 -1.92
N ARG A 43 -44.21 -1.90 -1.58
CA ARG A 43 -43.73 -2.01 -0.19
C ARG A 43 -43.31 -0.61 0.27
N PRO A 44 -43.82 -0.10 1.40
CA PRO A 44 -43.42 1.22 1.84
C PRO A 44 -41.97 1.17 2.37
N TYR A 45 -41.26 2.26 2.17
CA TYR A 45 -39.90 2.49 2.66
C TYR A 45 -39.97 3.30 3.95
N CYS A 46 -39.08 3.02 4.90
CA CYS A 46 -39.02 3.73 6.19
C CYS A 46 -38.19 5.02 6.03
N HIS A 47 -38.81 6.20 6.21
CA HIS A 47 -38.10 7.48 6.22
C HIS A 47 -37.68 7.84 7.65
N ILE A 48 -36.38 7.71 7.94
CA ILE A 48 -35.83 7.87 9.31
C ILE A 48 -36.02 9.29 9.91
N PRO A 49 -35.92 10.39 9.16
CA PRO A 49 -36.17 11.73 9.71
C PRO A 49 -37.59 11.91 10.28
N ASP A 50 -38.61 11.33 9.62
CA ASP A 50 -40.00 11.38 10.09
C ASP A 50 -40.16 10.61 11.42
N LEU A 51 -39.33 9.60 11.65
CA LEU A 51 -39.25 8.87 12.91
C LEU A 51 -38.64 9.72 14.02
N PHE A 52 -37.60 10.50 13.70
CA PHE A 52 -36.93 11.39 14.66
C PHE A 52 -37.75 12.64 15.00
N GLU A 53 -38.57 13.15 14.09
CA GLU A 53 -39.50 14.26 14.37
C GLU A 53 -40.63 13.86 15.35
N LEU A 54 -40.92 12.57 15.44
CA LEU A 54 -41.89 12.00 16.38
C LEU A 54 -41.24 11.58 17.71
N ASP A 55 -39.92 11.65 17.84
CA ASP A 55 -39.18 11.37 19.06
C ASP A 55 -38.94 12.68 19.85
N PRO A 56 -39.60 12.88 21.01
CA PRO A 56 -39.50 14.12 21.78
C PRO A 56 -38.13 14.37 22.42
N GLU A 57 -37.22 13.38 22.43
CA GLU A 57 -35.85 13.55 22.94
C GLU A 57 -34.79 13.70 21.83
N ALA A 58 -35.17 13.63 20.56
CA ALA A 58 -34.24 13.82 19.46
C ALA A 58 -33.83 15.30 19.37
N THR A 59 -32.52 15.56 19.42
CA THR A 59 -31.94 16.92 19.28
C THR A 59 -31.13 17.00 18.00
N ARG A 60 -31.20 18.15 17.32
CA ARG A 60 -30.46 18.36 16.07
C ARG A 60 -28.98 18.69 16.36
N PRO A 61 -28.04 18.29 15.49
CA PRO A 61 -28.26 17.52 14.25
C PRO A 61 -28.55 16.03 14.51
N PHE A 62 -29.42 15.45 13.69
CA PHE A 62 -29.73 14.02 13.77
C PHE A 62 -28.66 13.22 13.02
N SER A 63 -27.95 12.33 13.71
CA SER A 63 -27.03 11.38 13.09
C SER A 63 -27.75 10.08 12.75
N VAL A 64 -27.72 9.68 11.48
CA VAL A 64 -28.21 8.38 11.02
C VAL A 64 -27.00 7.51 10.69
N PRO A 65 -26.78 6.37 11.38
CA PRO A 65 -25.73 5.44 11.02
C PRO A 65 -25.95 4.88 9.60
N GLY A 66 -24.88 4.71 8.82
CA GLY A 66 -24.86 4.37 7.38
C GLY A 66 -25.42 2.99 6.96
N THR A 67 -26.53 2.54 7.53
CA THR A 67 -27.18 1.26 7.23
C THR A 67 -28.53 1.40 6.51
N PHE A 68 -28.84 2.53 5.86
CA PHE A 68 -30.01 2.63 4.94
C PHE A 68 -29.77 2.01 3.54
N ILE A 69 -28.83 1.07 3.48
CA ILE A 69 -28.20 0.46 2.30
C ILE A 69 -27.41 1.50 1.50
N SER A 70 -26.28 1.90 2.06
CA SER A 70 -25.21 2.54 1.30
C SER A 70 -24.77 1.62 0.17
N GLU A 71 -24.81 2.12 -1.06
CA GLU A 71 -24.11 1.49 -2.16
C GLU A 71 -22.65 1.91 -2.08
N GLN A 72 -21.73 0.94 -2.20
CA GLN A 72 -20.31 1.28 -2.33
C GLN A 72 -20.11 2.12 -3.60
N VAL A 73 -19.08 2.98 -3.59
CA VAL A 73 -18.67 3.70 -4.81
C VAL A 73 -18.53 2.73 -5.99
N GLY A 74 -19.02 3.13 -7.15
CA GLY A 74 -19.10 2.27 -8.34
C GLY A 74 -20.42 1.50 -8.47
N GLY A 75 -21.24 1.49 -7.41
CA GLY A 75 -22.59 0.91 -7.40
C GLY A 75 -22.62 -0.62 -7.39
N ASN A 76 -23.80 -1.18 -7.68
CA ASN A 76 -24.03 -2.62 -7.72
C ASN A 76 -24.17 -3.15 -9.15
N ILE A 77 -23.82 -4.42 -9.34
CA ILE A 77 -23.93 -5.15 -10.61
C ILE A 77 -24.76 -6.43 -10.45
N SER A 78 -25.55 -6.73 -11.47
CA SER A 78 -26.28 -7.99 -11.56
C SER A 78 -25.31 -9.13 -11.88
N VAL A 79 -25.33 -10.18 -11.07
CA VAL A 79 -24.50 -11.37 -11.26
C VAL A 79 -25.36 -12.56 -11.68
N VAL A 80 -24.96 -13.22 -12.76
CA VAL A 80 -25.73 -14.28 -13.42
C VAL A 80 -24.84 -15.49 -13.68
N ASN A 81 -25.40 -16.67 -13.51
CA ASN A 81 -24.72 -17.92 -13.85
C ASN A 81 -24.65 -18.06 -15.38
N ALA A 82 -23.50 -18.46 -15.93
CA ALA A 82 -23.33 -18.78 -17.35
C ALA A 82 -24.35 -19.82 -17.85
N ASN A 83 -24.71 -20.78 -16.99
CA ASN A 83 -25.77 -21.78 -17.27
C ASN A 83 -27.20 -21.20 -17.19
N GLY A 84 -27.33 -19.91 -16.92
CA GLY A 84 -28.58 -19.19 -16.74
C GLY A 84 -28.99 -19.09 -15.27
N GLY A 85 -29.68 -17.98 -14.96
CA GLY A 85 -30.25 -17.72 -13.63
C GLY A 85 -29.56 -16.57 -12.90
N PHE A 86 -30.38 -15.71 -12.32
CA PHE A 86 -29.91 -14.63 -11.46
C PHE A 86 -29.39 -15.19 -10.15
N LEU A 87 -28.16 -14.83 -9.78
CA LEU A 87 -27.56 -15.24 -8.52
C LEU A 87 -27.76 -14.17 -7.44
N ALA A 88 -27.27 -12.95 -7.71
CA ALA A 88 -27.29 -11.86 -6.75
C ALA A 88 -27.10 -10.50 -7.43
N ASN A 89 -27.31 -9.44 -6.64
CA ASN A 89 -26.83 -8.10 -6.93
C ASN A 89 -25.70 -7.81 -5.93
N GLU A 90 -24.49 -7.58 -6.41
CA GLU A 90 -23.28 -7.42 -5.58
C GLU A 90 -22.60 -6.09 -5.92
N PRO A 91 -21.79 -5.51 -5.03
CA PRO A 91 -20.98 -4.33 -5.35
C PRO A 91 -20.09 -4.60 -6.58
N LEU A 92 -20.07 -3.67 -7.53
CA LEU A 92 -19.30 -3.81 -8.77
C LEU A 92 -17.81 -3.98 -8.46
N ASP A 93 -17.28 -3.16 -7.56
CA ASP A 93 -15.89 -3.20 -7.15
C ASP A 93 -15.50 -4.54 -6.50
N LEU A 94 -16.42 -5.17 -5.75
CA LEU A 94 -16.22 -6.52 -5.23
C LEU A 94 -16.10 -7.54 -6.38
N MET A 95 -16.91 -7.38 -7.43
CA MET A 95 -16.90 -8.29 -8.57
C MET A 95 -15.62 -8.11 -9.40
N LEU A 96 -15.24 -6.88 -9.72
CA LEU A 96 -14.02 -6.56 -10.46
C LEU A 96 -12.77 -7.01 -9.69
N GLY A 97 -12.70 -6.73 -8.39
CA GLY A 97 -11.59 -7.14 -7.53
C GLY A 97 -11.58 -8.62 -7.14
N SER A 98 -12.34 -9.50 -7.81
CA SER A 98 -12.42 -10.92 -7.44
C SER A 98 -12.64 -11.90 -8.60
N PHE A 99 -13.34 -11.48 -9.66
CA PHE A 99 -13.82 -12.40 -10.69
C PHE A 99 -13.32 -12.10 -12.10
N LEU A 100 -12.55 -11.02 -12.32
CA LEU A 100 -11.88 -10.76 -13.60
C LEU A 100 -10.99 -11.95 -14.03
N PRO A 101 -10.58 -12.05 -15.31
CA PRO A 101 -9.88 -13.23 -15.83
C PRO A 101 -8.79 -13.77 -14.91
N GLY A 102 -8.87 -15.07 -14.60
CA GLY A 102 -7.98 -15.77 -13.66
C GLY A 102 -8.42 -15.71 -12.18
N GLY A 103 -9.47 -14.95 -11.86
CA GLY A 103 -10.02 -14.79 -10.52
C GLY A 103 -10.91 -15.94 -10.06
N TYR A 104 -10.67 -16.41 -8.83
CA TYR A 104 -11.47 -17.45 -8.18
C TYR A 104 -11.88 -16.99 -6.79
N LYS A 105 -13.16 -17.15 -6.44
CA LYS A 105 -13.65 -16.80 -5.10
C LYS A 105 -14.78 -17.69 -4.66
N ARG A 106 -14.78 -18.02 -3.36
CA ARG A 106 -15.91 -18.70 -2.73
C ARG A 106 -17.05 -17.71 -2.51
N ARG A 107 -18.20 -17.95 -3.14
CA ARG A 107 -19.40 -17.11 -3.07
C ARG A 107 -20.63 -17.98 -3.37
N TRP A 108 -21.82 -17.50 -3.04
CA TRP A 108 -23.12 -18.17 -3.25
C TRP A 108 -23.10 -19.67 -2.90
N GLU A 109 -23.56 -19.98 -1.68
CA GLU A 109 -23.52 -21.35 -1.12
C GLU A 109 -22.10 -21.84 -0.75
N PHE A 110 -21.13 -20.92 -0.65
CA PHE A 110 -19.70 -21.18 -0.36
C PHE A 110 -18.98 -22.04 -1.41
N ASP A 111 -19.60 -22.20 -2.58
CA ASP A 111 -18.97 -22.83 -3.73
C ASP A 111 -17.91 -21.93 -4.34
N LEU A 112 -16.97 -22.52 -5.08
CA LEU A 112 -15.98 -21.77 -5.83
C LEU A 112 -16.59 -21.31 -7.16
N TRP A 113 -16.42 -20.03 -7.48
CA TRP A 113 -16.88 -19.41 -8.72
C TRP A 113 -15.74 -18.66 -9.40
N THR A 114 -15.81 -18.54 -10.72
CA THR A 114 -14.92 -17.73 -11.55
C THR A 114 -15.72 -17.00 -12.62
N GLY A 115 -15.16 -15.93 -13.20
CA GLY A 115 -15.74 -15.26 -14.35
C GLY A 115 -15.71 -16.13 -15.60
N ASP A 116 -16.71 -15.97 -16.47
CA ASP A 116 -16.80 -16.72 -17.73
C ASP A 116 -15.94 -16.07 -18.83
N PHE A 117 -14.63 -16.28 -18.76
CA PHE A 117 -13.67 -15.66 -19.68
C PHE A 117 -12.91 -16.72 -20.48
N GLY A 118 -12.92 -16.55 -21.80
CA GLY A 118 -12.18 -17.38 -22.75
C GLY A 118 -10.80 -16.82 -23.09
N PRO A 119 -9.93 -17.62 -23.72
CA PRO A 119 -8.70 -17.11 -24.32
C PRO A 119 -9.01 -16.14 -25.46
N SER A 120 -8.22 -15.06 -25.55
CA SER A 120 -8.22 -14.15 -26.71
C SER A 120 -7.49 -14.79 -27.91
N SER A 121 -7.71 -14.24 -29.09
CA SER A 121 -6.90 -14.52 -30.29
C SER A 121 -5.43 -14.11 -30.11
N ARG A 122 -5.13 -13.21 -29.16
CA ARG A 122 -3.78 -12.79 -28.80
C ARG A 122 -3.32 -13.50 -27.52
N ARG A 123 -2.15 -14.14 -27.58
CA ARG A 123 -1.53 -14.79 -26.40
C ARG A 123 -1.35 -13.79 -25.25
N GLY A 124 -1.67 -14.22 -24.04
CA GLY A 124 -1.55 -13.41 -22.81
C GLY A 124 -2.70 -12.41 -22.64
N PHE A 125 -3.77 -12.55 -23.44
CA PHE A 125 -5.01 -11.81 -23.29
C PHE A 125 -6.18 -12.77 -23.04
N ALA A 126 -7.12 -12.33 -22.21
CA ALA A 126 -8.43 -12.97 -22.06
C ALA A 126 -9.50 -12.12 -22.75
N ASP A 127 -10.42 -12.78 -23.44
CA ASP A 127 -11.58 -12.12 -24.03
C ASP A 127 -12.63 -11.84 -22.95
N ILE A 128 -13.07 -10.58 -22.84
CA ILE A 128 -14.06 -10.16 -21.86
C ILE A 128 -15.52 -10.31 -22.32
N ASN A 129 -15.76 -10.61 -23.61
CA ASN A 129 -17.10 -10.63 -24.22
C ASN A 129 -18.08 -11.58 -23.53
N ASP A 130 -17.62 -12.77 -23.13
CA ASP A 130 -18.49 -13.78 -22.54
C ASP A 130 -18.80 -13.49 -21.07
N GLY A 131 -17.82 -12.98 -20.33
CA GLY A 131 -17.92 -12.77 -18.89
C GLY A 131 -18.61 -11.47 -18.50
N LEU A 132 -18.77 -10.52 -19.44
CA LEU A 132 -19.36 -9.21 -19.17
C LEU A 132 -20.46 -8.87 -20.18
N ARG A 133 -21.50 -8.17 -19.71
CA ARG A 133 -22.38 -7.39 -20.60
C ARG A 133 -22.09 -5.93 -20.36
N ILE A 134 -21.65 -5.24 -21.40
CA ILE A 134 -21.14 -3.88 -21.30
C ILE A 134 -22.32 -2.88 -21.26
N ARG A 135 -22.29 -1.96 -20.28
CA ARG A 135 -23.24 -0.85 -20.18
C ARG A 135 -22.83 0.29 -21.12
N THR A 136 -21.57 0.69 -21.03
CA THR A 136 -20.97 1.77 -21.82
C THR A 136 -19.49 1.48 -22.01
N SER A 137 -18.94 1.99 -23.10
CA SER A 137 -17.50 2.05 -23.34
C SER A 137 -17.09 3.46 -23.73
N SER A 138 -15.83 3.80 -23.50
CA SER A 138 -15.21 5.05 -23.92
C SER A 138 -13.76 4.78 -24.33
N GLN A 139 -13.29 5.42 -25.40
CA GLN A 139 -11.90 5.28 -25.80
C GLN A 139 -11.00 5.97 -24.77
N LEU A 140 -9.82 5.44 -24.50
CA LEU A 140 -8.93 6.04 -23.50
C LEU A 140 -8.45 7.43 -23.95
N SER A 141 -8.33 7.67 -25.27
CA SER A 141 -8.06 8.99 -25.85
C SER A 141 -9.12 10.06 -25.54
N GLU A 142 -10.36 9.67 -25.25
CA GLU A 142 -11.41 10.61 -24.81
C GLU A 142 -11.24 11.00 -23.33
N ILE A 143 -10.64 10.11 -22.54
CA ILE A 143 -10.38 10.30 -21.11
C ILE A 143 -9.04 11.04 -20.91
N LEU A 144 -8.04 10.73 -21.74
CA LEU A 144 -6.70 11.30 -21.71
C LEU A 144 -6.37 12.04 -23.03
N PRO A 145 -7.08 13.14 -23.35
CA PRO A 145 -7.00 13.77 -24.66
C PRO A 145 -5.65 14.44 -24.98
N GLN A 146 -4.78 14.61 -23.98
CA GLN A 146 -3.47 15.25 -24.10
C GLN A 146 -2.30 14.26 -24.16
N SER A 147 -2.58 12.95 -24.03
CA SER A 147 -1.55 11.92 -23.97
C SER A 147 -1.58 11.05 -25.23
N GLU A 148 -0.42 10.68 -25.75
CA GLU A 148 -0.31 9.70 -26.84
C GLU A 148 -0.33 8.26 -26.30
N GLU A 149 0.25 8.06 -25.11
CA GLU A 149 0.33 6.77 -24.41
C GLU A 149 -0.14 6.95 -22.96
N GLU A 150 -0.71 5.89 -22.39
CA GLU A 150 -1.08 5.88 -20.99
C GLU A 150 0.14 5.65 -20.10
N ARG A 151 0.20 6.34 -18.94
CA ARG A 151 1.30 6.22 -17.97
C ARG A 151 0.87 5.56 -16.65
N TYR A 152 -0.36 5.05 -16.60
CA TYR A 152 -0.93 4.46 -15.40
C TYR A 152 -0.49 3.00 -15.19
N THR A 153 -0.11 2.31 -16.26
CA THR A 153 0.30 0.91 -16.25
C THR A 153 1.74 0.76 -16.73
N PRO A 154 2.44 -0.34 -16.37
CA PRO A 154 3.78 -0.62 -16.86
C PRO A 154 3.82 -0.96 -18.37
N PHE A 155 2.67 -1.06 -19.05
CA PHE A 155 2.59 -1.49 -20.45
C PHE A 155 2.59 -0.35 -21.46
N GLU A 156 2.37 0.89 -21.02
CA GLU A 156 2.47 2.12 -21.83
C GLU A 156 1.69 2.03 -23.14
N HIS A 157 0.43 1.58 -23.07
CA HIS A 157 -0.39 1.38 -24.26
C HIS A 157 -0.75 2.71 -24.96
N PRO A 158 -0.76 2.75 -26.32
CA PRO A 158 -1.32 3.89 -27.05
C PRO A 158 -2.78 4.14 -26.67
N VAL A 159 -3.14 5.38 -26.36
CA VAL A 159 -4.48 5.70 -25.83
C VAL A 159 -5.61 5.46 -26.85
N ASP A 160 -5.28 5.38 -28.14
CA ASP A 160 -6.21 5.10 -29.22
C ASP A 160 -6.45 3.59 -29.41
N GLU A 161 -5.57 2.73 -28.92
CA GLU A 161 -5.73 1.26 -28.97
C GLU A 161 -6.45 0.68 -27.74
N VAL A 162 -6.73 1.52 -26.73
CA VAL A 162 -7.35 1.11 -25.47
C VAL A 162 -8.75 1.68 -25.34
N SER A 163 -9.68 0.82 -24.91
CA SER A 163 -11.03 1.24 -24.52
C SER A 163 -11.34 0.83 -23.08
N VAL A 164 -12.06 1.69 -22.38
CA VAL A 164 -12.54 1.46 -21.02
C VAL A 164 -13.99 1.00 -21.07
N TYR A 165 -14.27 -0.16 -20.47
CA TYR A 165 -15.56 -0.84 -20.48
C TYR A 165 -16.18 -0.84 -19.08
N ILE A 166 -17.38 -0.29 -18.95
CA ILE A 166 -18.15 -0.32 -17.71
C ILE A 166 -19.22 -1.40 -17.82
N PRO A 167 -19.18 -2.46 -17.00
CA PRO A 167 -20.13 -3.56 -17.12
C PRO A 167 -21.50 -3.23 -16.50
N GLN A 168 -22.55 -3.78 -17.11
CA GLN A 168 -23.93 -3.80 -16.61
C GLN A 168 -24.24 -5.11 -15.85
N GLN A 169 -23.62 -6.20 -16.28
CA GLN A 169 -23.86 -7.55 -15.76
C GLN A 169 -22.55 -8.34 -15.78
N PHE A 170 -22.34 -9.12 -14.72
CA PHE A 170 -21.22 -10.04 -14.60
C PHE A 170 -21.71 -11.48 -14.77
N ILE A 171 -21.05 -12.25 -15.62
CA ILE A 171 -21.37 -13.64 -15.91
C ILE A 171 -20.29 -14.51 -15.28
N VAL A 172 -20.73 -15.41 -14.39
CA VAL A 172 -19.85 -16.30 -13.62
C VAL A 172 -20.29 -17.74 -13.79
N TRP A 173 -19.37 -18.67 -13.57
CA TRP A 173 -19.67 -20.09 -13.57
C TRP A 173 -18.94 -20.80 -12.43
N ASN A 174 -19.47 -21.96 -12.04
CA ASN A 174 -18.94 -22.75 -10.94
C ASN A 174 -18.02 -23.85 -11.50
N PRO A 175 -16.68 -23.70 -11.41
CA PRO A 175 -15.76 -24.74 -11.88
C PRO A 175 -15.85 -26.03 -11.07
N SER A 176 -16.29 -25.99 -9.81
CA SER A 176 -16.30 -27.18 -8.93
C SER A 176 -17.31 -28.25 -9.34
N VAL A 177 -18.23 -27.92 -10.26
CA VAL A 177 -19.37 -28.74 -10.65
C VAL A 177 -19.45 -28.73 -12.19
N GLY A 178 -18.83 -29.71 -12.86
CA GLY A 178 -19.06 -29.90 -14.30
C GLY A 178 -20.55 -30.20 -14.58
N GLU A 179 -20.97 -30.25 -15.86
CA GLU A 179 -22.38 -30.46 -16.27
C GLU A 179 -23.08 -31.66 -15.57
N ASN A 180 -22.30 -32.63 -15.05
CA ASN A 180 -22.77 -33.82 -14.34
C ASN A 180 -22.42 -33.89 -12.84
N GLY A 181 -21.86 -32.85 -12.23
CA GLY A 181 -21.55 -32.82 -10.79
C GLY A 181 -20.16 -33.35 -10.38
N GLU A 182 -19.19 -33.37 -11.30
CA GLU A 182 -17.83 -33.87 -11.05
C GLU A 182 -16.82 -32.72 -10.88
N HIS A 183 -15.78 -32.96 -10.05
CA HIS A 183 -14.75 -31.98 -9.72
C HIS A 183 -13.77 -31.74 -10.88
N THR A 184 -13.51 -30.48 -11.25
CA THR A 184 -12.48 -30.11 -12.24
C THR A 184 -11.14 -29.82 -11.57
N HIS A 185 -10.04 -30.06 -12.29
CA HIS A 185 -8.69 -29.66 -11.91
C HIS A 185 -8.26 -28.38 -12.66
N TYR A 186 -7.27 -27.68 -12.11
CA TYR A 186 -6.71 -26.46 -12.71
C TYR A 186 -5.52 -26.79 -13.60
N TYR A 187 -5.50 -26.20 -14.78
CA TYR A 187 -4.42 -26.34 -15.76
C TYR A 187 -4.01 -24.97 -16.27
N TRP A 188 -2.70 -24.77 -16.45
CA TRP A 188 -2.16 -23.63 -17.15
C TRP A 188 -2.02 -23.95 -18.64
N ASP A 189 -2.68 -23.16 -19.48
CA ASP A 189 -2.57 -23.21 -20.93
C ASP A 189 -1.47 -22.25 -21.39
N SER A 190 -0.27 -22.80 -21.59
CA SER A 190 0.90 -22.02 -21.99
C SER A 190 0.77 -21.39 -23.39
N ALA A 191 -0.01 -21.99 -24.28
CA ALA A 191 -0.20 -21.52 -25.65
C ALA A 191 -1.06 -20.26 -25.69
N ASN A 192 -2.13 -20.22 -24.88
CA ASN A 192 -3.07 -19.10 -24.86
C ASN A 192 -2.81 -18.12 -23.71
N GLY A 193 -2.12 -18.54 -22.65
CA GLY A 193 -1.83 -17.72 -21.48
C GLY A 193 -3.02 -17.58 -20.53
N VAL A 194 -3.79 -18.65 -20.32
CA VAL A 194 -4.98 -18.65 -19.45
C VAL A 194 -5.07 -19.89 -18.56
N VAL A 195 -5.82 -19.79 -17.47
CA VAL A 195 -6.12 -20.95 -16.61
C VAL A 195 -7.37 -21.65 -17.13
N ARG A 196 -7.28 -22.95 -17.35
CA ARG A 196 -8.40 -23.82 -17.74
C ARG A 196 -8.81 -24.71 -16.57
N ASN A 197 -10.12 -24.88 -16.40
CA ASN A 197 -10.66 -25.89 -15.49
C ASN A 197 -11.19 -27.04 -16.34
N GLN A 198 -10.54 -28.21 -16.26
CA GLN A 198 -10.89 -29.38 -17.06
C GLN A 198 -10.83 -30.65 -16.22
N LYS A 199 -11.41 -31.73 -16.75
CA LYS A 199 -11.19 -33.06 -16.20
C LYS A 199 -9.83 -33.60 -16.64
N PRO A 200 -9.11 -34.32 -15.78
CA PRO A 200 -7.82 -34.93 -16.15
C PRO A 200 -7.91 -35.83 -17.39
N GLU A 201 -9.01 -36.59 -17.53
CA GLU A 201 -9.20 -37.46 -18.70
C GLU A 201 -9.47 -36.73 -20.03
N ASP A 202 -9.85 -35.45 -20.00
CA ASP A 202 -10.18 -34.65 -21.18
C ASP A 202 -9.02 -33.73 -21.62
N VAL A 203 -7.88 -33.79 -20.91
CA VAL A 203 -6.71 -32.94 -21.13
C VAL A 203 -5.76 -33.57 -22.17
N PRO A 204 -5.43 -32.87 -23.27
CA PRO A 204 -4.31 -33.25 -24.13
C PRO A 204 -2.99 -33.12 -23.34
N GLU A 205 -2.26 -34.23 -23.17
CA GLU A 205 -1.02 -34.31 -22.35
C GLU A 205 0.11 -33.35 -22.80
N GLU A 206 0.03 -32.75 -24.00
CA GLU A 206 1.14 -32.01 -24.61
C GLU A 206 0.99 -30.47 -24.55
N GLU A 207 -0.12 -29.91 -24.09
CA GLU A 207 -0.37 -28.44 -24.15
C GLU A 207 -0.67 -27.77 -22.80
N LEU A 208 -1.05 -28.53 -21.78
CA LEU A 208 -1.56 -28.02 -20.50
C LEU A 208 -0.67 -28.44 -19.31
N THR A 209 -0.26 -27.48 -18.48
CA THR A 209 0.53 -27.75 -17.27
C THR A 209 -0.40 -27.93 -16.06
N THR A 210 -0.33 -29.06 -15.38
CA THR A 210 -1.12 -29.32 -14.17
C THR A 210 -0.72 -28.38 -13.02
N LEU A 211 -1.72 -27.81 -12.36
CA LEU A 211 -1.54 -26.98 -11.17
C LEU A 211 -1.97 -27.74 -9.90
N LYS A 212 -1.20 -27.58 -8.83
CA LYS A 212 -1.43 -28.24 -7.53
C LYS A 212 -2.58 -27.65 -6.74
N SER A 213 -2.89 -26.38 -6.96
CA SER A 213 -3.93 -25.63 -6.26
C SER A 213 -4.51 -24.53 -7.12
N ASP A 214 -5.53 -23.85 -6.60
CA ASP A 214 -6.10 -22.65 -7.20
C ASP A 214 -5.03 -21.56 -7.37
N PRO A 215 -5.03 -20.84 -8.52
CA PRO A 215 -4.22 -19.66 -8.72
C PRO A 215 -4.53 -18.58 -7.68
N THR A 216 -3.50 -17.87 -7.23
CA THR A 216 -3.71 -16.62 -6.49
C THR A 216 -3.70 -15.45 -7.46
N SER A 217 -4.77 -14.65 -7.45
CA SER A 217 -4.93 -13.48 -8.31
C SER A 217 -4.66 -12.18 -7.57
N GLN A 218 -3.89 -11.30 -8.21
CA GLN A 218 -3.81 -9.89 -7.87
C GLN A 218 -4.31 -9.07 -9.06
N PHE A 219 -5.46 -8.42 -8.88
CA PHE A 219 -6.04 -7.57 -9.90
C PHE A 219 -5.35 -6.21 -9.89
N LEU A 220 -4.82 -5.81 -11.04
CA LEU A 220 -4.10 -4.56 -11.20
C LEU A 220 -5.06 -3.50 -11.74
N TRP A 221 -5.10 -2.36 -11.07
CA TRP A 221 -5.98 -1.25 -11.41
C TRP A 221 -5.32 0.10 -11.14
N PHE A 222 -5.91 1.14 -11.73
CA PHE A 222 -5.62 2.56 -11.47
C PHE A 222 -6.92 3.35 -11.26
N LYS A 223 -6.82 4.57 -10.73
CA LYS A 223 -7.93 5.51 -10.63
C LYS A 223 -7.61 6.84 -11.32
N HIS A 224 -8.62 7.43 -11.96
CA HIS A 224 -8.52 8.69 -12.68
C HIS A 224 -9.78 9.57 -12.48
N PRO A 225 -9.65 10.88 -12.20
CA PRO A 225 -10.79 11.79 -12.09
C PRO A 225 -11.39 12.08 -13.47
N LEU A 226 -12.70 11.87 -13.63
CA LEU A 226 -13.44 12.20 -14.86
C LEU A 226 -14.08 13.60 -14.81
N GLY A 227 -14.41 14.10 -13.61
CA GLY A 227 -15.03 15.40 -13.46
C GLY A 227 -15.13 15.84 -12.00
N ARG A 228 -15.08 17.16 -11.78
CA ARG A 228 -15.10 17.79 -10.46
C ARG A 228 -16.49 18.25 -10.00
N GLY A 229 -17.55 17.90 -10.74
CA GLY A 229 -18.88 18.44 -10.46
C GLY A 229 -19.05 19.90 -10.91
N ASP A 230 -20.26 20.42 -10.76
CA ASP A 230 -20.67 21.69 -11.38
C ASP A 230 -20.55 22.92 -10.44
N SER A 231 -20.31 22.73 -9.14
CA SER A 231 -20.36 23.82 -8.14
C SER A 231 -19.34 23.64 -7.01
N PRO A 232 -18.03 23.81 -7.29
CA PRO A 232 -16.98 23.72 -6.28
C PRO A 232 -17.10 24.81 -5.22
N GLU A 233 -16.79 24.46 -3.98
CA GLU A 233 -16.50 25.42 -2.91
C GLU A 233 -15.00 25.42 -2.59
N SER A 234 -14.36 26.57 -2.78
CA SER A 234 -12.91 26.72 -2.58
C SER A 234 -12.56 27.41 -1.26
N LEU A 235 -11.39 27.07 -0.72
CA LEU A 235 -10.75 27.67 0.44
C LEU A 235 -9.26 27.88 0.14
N ASP A 236 -8.74 29.08 0.36
CA ASP A 236 -7.30 29.37 0.26
C ASP A 236 -6.58 28.78 1.48
N LEU A 237 -5.59 27.92 1.24
CA LEU A 237 -4.80 27.22 2.25
C LEU A 237 -3.32 27.65 2.23
N SER A 238 -2.96 28.60 1.35
CA SER A 238 -1.57 29.00 1.12
C SER A 238 -0.90 29.54 2.38
N THR A 239 -1.60 30.36 3.16
CA THR A 239 -1.09 30.90 4.42
C THR A 239 -0.94 29.84 5.50
N MET A 240 -1.81 28.82 5.49
CA MET A 240 -1.84 27.76 6.50
C MET A 240 -0.71 26.74 6.37
N THR A 241 -0.12 26.66 5.18
CA THR A 241 0.84 25.62 4.80
C THR A 241 2.15 26.16 4.27
N GLY A 242 2.39 27.47 4.42
CA GLY A 242 3.60 28.12 3.90
C GLY A 242 3.70 28.06 2.37
N GLY A 243 2.56 27.99 1.68
CA GLY A 243 2.45 27.89 0.22
C GLY A 243 2.48 26.47 -0.34
N LEU A 244 2.65 25.43 0.49
CA LEU A 244 2.68 24.04 -0.02
C LEU A 244 1.33 23.63 -0.62
N ILE A 245 0.23 23.98 0.04
CA ILE A 245 -1.14 23.73 -0.42
C ILE A 245 -1.76 25.08 -0.73
N GLU A 246 -2.05 25.35 -2.00
CA GLU A 246 -2.63 26.63 -2.43
C GLU A 246 -4.11 26.70 -2.07
N GLN A 247 -4.85 25.64 -2.37
CA GLN A 247 -6.31 25.63 -2.27
C GLN A 247 -6.82 24.26 -1.81
N GLY A 248 -7.88 24.27 -1.00
CA GLY A 248 -8.77 23.13 -0.75
C GLY A 248 -10.10 23.36 -1.45
N GLU A 249 -10.56 22.43 -2.26
CA GLU A 249 -11.80 22.52 -3.03
C GLU A 249 -12.74 21.35 -2.73
N PHE A 250 -13.89 21.65 -2.15
CA PHE A 250 -14.94 20.66 -1.92
C PHE A 250 -15.87 20.56 -3.13
N ASN A 251 -16.10 19.32 -3.57
CA ASN A 251 -16.96 18.97 -4.68
C ASN A 251 -17.98 17.91 -4.24
N SER A 252 -19.26 18.20 -4.44
CA SER A 252 -20.36 17.34 -3.95
C SER A 252 -20.67 16.12 -4.83
N ASP A 253 -20.19 16.15 -6.07
CA ASP A 253 -20.64 15.29 -7.18
C ASP A 253 -19.48 14.94 -8.12
N ALA A 254 -18.28 14.79 -7.55
CA ALA A 254 -17.12 14.39 -8.33
C ALA A 254 -17.27 12.95 -8.83
N THR A 255 -16.66 12.69 -9.99
CA THR A 255 -16.69 11.39 -10.64
C THR A 255 -15.28 10.88 -10.85
N PHE A 256 -15.01 9.67 -10.38
CA PHE A 256 -13.76 8.94 -10.62
C PHE A 256 -14.04 7.71 -11.49
N LEU A 257 -13.02 7.34 -12.25
CA LEU A 257 -12.94 6.09 -12.99
C LEU A 257 -11.91 5.20 -12.31
N LYS A 258 -12.33 4.03 -11.82
CA LYS A 258 -11.42 2.97 -11.43
C LYS A 258 -11.34 1.95 -12.56
N SER A 259 -10.15 1.70 -13.06
CA SER A 259 -9.92 0.86 -14.24
C SER A 259 -8.96 -0.28 -13.94
N TYR A 260 -9.43 -1.50 -14.12
CA TYR A 260 -8.65 -2.73 -14.04
C TYR A 260 -8.09 -3.07 -15.42
N TYR A 261 -6.78 -3.29 -15.49
CA TYR A 261 -6.07 -3.45 -16.77
C TYR A 261 -5.46 -4.84 -16.97
N ALA A 262 -5.16 -5.55 -15.88
CA ALA A 262 -4.60 -6.89 -15.94
C ALA A 262 -4.79 -7.65 -14.63
N THR A 263 -4.66 -8.98 -14.70
CA THR A 263 -4.55 -9.86 -13.54
C THR A 263 -3.15 -10.45 -13.48
N LEU A 264 -2.43 -10.22 -12.37
CA LEU A 264 -1.20 -10.94 -12.05
C LEU A 264 -1.55 -12.24 -11.32
N LEU A 265 -1.22 -13.37 -11.94
CA LEU A 265 -1.42 -14.70 -11.38
C LEU A 265 -0.15 -15.23 -10.74
N THR A 266 -0.30 -15.85 -9.57
CA THR A 266 0.67 -16.79 -9.03
C THR A 266 0.14 -18.21 -9.26
N LEU A 267 0.92 -19.01 -9.99
CA LEU A 267 0.56 -20.36 -10.43
C LEU A 267 1.45 -21.38 -9.72
N TYR A 268 0.82 -22.40 -9.14
CA TYR A 268 1.49 -23.43 -8.33
C TYR A 268 1.64 -24.73 -9.13
N GLY A 269 2.67 -24.81 -9.97
CA GLY A 269 2.95 -26.00 -10.78
C GLY A 269 3.46 -27.21 -9.98
N GLU A 270 3.53 -28.35 -10.65
CA GLU A 270 4.05 -29.59 -10.04
C GLU A 270 5.55 -29.49 -9.69
N GLU A 271 6.34 -28.85 -10.54
CA GLU A 271 7.79 -28.71 -10.36
C GLU A 271 8.18 -27.38 -9.73
N ARG A 272 7.51 -26.29 -10.12
CA ARG A 272 7.83 -24.92 -9.68
C ARG A 272 6.61 -24.02 -9.54
N THR A 273 6.75 -22.95 -8.75
CA THR A 273 5.81 -21.83 -8.71
C THR A 273 6.27 -20.77 -9.72
N PHE A 274 5.35 -20.21 -10.50
CA PHE A 274 5.66 -19.18 -11.50
C PHE A 274 4.57 -18.11 -11.52
N SER A 275 4.81 -16.97 -12.18
CA SER A 275 3.80 -15.91 -12.32
C SER A 275 3.55 -15.56 -13.76
N GLU A 276 2.31 -15.18 -14.06
CA GLU A 276 1.84 -14.85 -15.40
C GLU A 276 0.90 -13.65 -15.34
N VAL A 277 0.91 -12.82 -16.37
CA VAL A 277 0.04 -11.65 -16.45
C VAL A 277 -1.00 -11.85 -17.54
N ILE A 278 -2.28 -11.82 -17.15
CA ILE A 278 -3.40 -11.87 -18.09
C ILE A 278 -3.91 -10.45 -18.30
N ARG A 279 -3.74 -9.93 -19.52
CA ARG A 279 -4.34 -8.67 -19.97
C ARG A 279 -5.74 -8.92 -20.53
N TYR A 280 -6.53 -7.88 -20.73
CA TYR A 280 -7.90 -8.01 -21.21
C TYR A 280 -8.04 -7.48 -22.63
N ARG A 281 -8.83 -8.16 -23.45
CA ARG A 281 -9.18 -7.75 -24.82
C ARG A 281 -10.67 -7.88 -25.02
N HIS A 282 -11.22 -7.03 -25.87
CA HIS A 282 -12.59 -7.17 -26.35
C HIS A 282 -12.52 -7.55 -27.84
N GLU A 283 -12.81 -8.83 -28.16
CA GLU A 283 -12.58 -9.35 -29.52
C GLU A 283 -13.53 -8.75 -30.57
N GLU A 284 -14.69 -8.22 -30.18
CA GLU A 284 -15.67 -7.71 -31.17
C GLU A 284 -15.23 -6.39 -31.83
N ASP A 285 -14.46 -5.56 -31.12
CA ASP A 285 -13.93 -4.28 -31.62
C ASP A 285 -12.40 -4.22 -31.67
N ASP A 286 -11.73 -5.35 -31.43
CA ASP A 286 -10.29 -5.54 -31.56
C ASP A 286 -9.43 -4.65 -30.63
N ALA A 287 -10.03 -4.13 -29.55
CA ALA A 287 -9.37 -3.20 -28.64
C ALA A 287 -8.74 -3.89 -27.41
N THR A 288 -7.63 -3.32 -26.91
CA THR A 288 -7.16 -3.62 -25.56
C THR A 288 -8.19 -3.08 -24.56
N ALA A 289 -8.57 -3.91 -23.59
CA ALA A 289 -9.68 -3.59 -22.69
C ALA A 289 -9.19 -3.24 -21.30
N PHE A 290 -9.64 -2.10 -20.79
CA PHE A 290 -9.66 -1.81 -19.36
C PHE A 290 -11.09 -1.97 -18.86
N VAL A 291 -11.30 -2.74 -17.79
CA VAL A 291 -12.64 -2.94 -17.22
C VAL A 291 -12.77 -2.07 -15.99
N GLY A 292 -13.77 -1.20 -15.94
CA GLY A 292 -13.84 -0.18 -14.89
C GLY A 292 -15.18 -0.05 -14.18
N SER A 293 -15.15 0.75 -13.11
CA SER A 293 -16.32 1.28 -12.42
C SER A 293 -16.28 2.81 -12.43
N ARG A 294 -17.47 3.43 -12.55
CA ARG A 294 -17.63 4.88 -12.42
C ARG A 294 -18.11 5.17 -11.01
N GLU A 295 -17.23 5.77 -10.22
CA GLU A 295 -17.44 6.11 -8.81
C GLU A 295 -17.92 7.56 -8.73
N GLU A 296 -19.12 7.80 -8.22
CA GLU A 296 -19.61 9.18 -7.98
C GLU A 296 -19.65 9.41 -6.49
N SER A 297 -18.96 10.44 -6.01
CA SER A 297 -18.83 10.70 -4.57
C SER A 297 -18.54 12.18 -4.27
N GLN A 298 -18.57 12.52 -2.99
CA GLN A 298 -18.08 13.79 -2.47
C GLN A 298 -16.56 13.71 -2.31
N VAL A 299 -15.85 14.76 -2.72
CA VAL A 299 -14.38 14.83 -2.63
C VAL A 299 -13.95 16.20 -2.11
N LEU A 300 -12.87 16.19 -1.34
CA LEU A 300 -12.05 17.35 -1.04
C LEU A 300 -10.73 17.24 -1.81
N MET A 301 -10.53 18.13 -2.77
CA MET A 301 -9.32 18.25 -3.58
C MET A 301 -8.36 19.26 -2.95
N PHE A 302 -7.07 18.98 -3.01
CA PHE A 302 -5.99 19.85 -2.56
C PHE A 302 -5.05 20.12 -3.73
N ASP A 303 -4.81 21.40 -4.00
CA ASP A 303 -3.89 21.86 -5.03
C ASP A 303 -2.52 22.11 -4.37
N ILE A 304 -1.53 21.28 -4.73
CA ILE A 304 -0.17 21.33 -4.20
C ILE A 304 0.73 22.12 -5.17
N ASP A 305 1.40 23.16 -4.67
CA ASP A 305 2.31 23.97 -5.50
C ASP A 305 3.59 23.19 -5.82
N ARG A 306 3.78 22.86 -7.10
CA ARG A 306 4.93 22.08 -7.59
C ARG A 306 6.25 22.84 -7.45
N SER A 307 6.23 24.17 -7.57
CA SER A 307 7.40 25.01 -7.41
C SER A 307 7.92 25.00 -5.98
N ILE A 308 7.00 25.00 -5.00
CA ILE A 308 7.33 24.85 -3.58
C ILE A 308 7.85 23.45 -3.28
N VAL A 309 7.21 22.39 -3.82
CA VAL A 309 7.73 21.01 -3.70
C VAL A 309 9.15 20.93 -4.22
N THR A 310 9.43 21.51 -5.40
CA THR A 310 10.76 21.55 -6.00
C THR A 310 11.77 22.25 -5.08
N GLU A 311 11.41 23.41 -4.53
CA GLU A 311 12.28 24.16 -3.60
C GLU A 311 12.55 23.39 -2.30
N LEU A 312 11.55 22.68 -1.77
CA LEU A 312 11.71 21.85 -0.58
C LEU A 312 12.65 20.67 -0.84
N LEU A 313 12.46 19.97 -1.96
CA LEU A 313 13.33 18.86 -2.36
C LEU A 313 14.78 19.34 -2.56
N ASP A 314 15.00 20.49 -3.18
CA ASP A 314 16.35 21.09 -3.30
C ASP A 314 17.06 21.27 -1.95
N LYS A 315 16.30 21.61 -0.90
CA LYS A 315 16.87 21.81 0.44
C LYS A 315 17.16 20.49 1.15
N VAL A 316 16.25 19.51 1.06
CA VAL A 316 16.28 18.29 1.89
C VAL A 316 16.88 17.06 1.22
N PHE A 317 16.91 17.03 -0.11
CA PHE A 317 17.30 15.87 -0.92
C PHE A 317 18.68 16.07 -1.57
N GLN A 318 19.72 16.04 -0.75
CA GLN A 318 21.11 16.24 -1.17
C GLN A 318 21.81 14.89 -1.45
N LYS A 319 22.65 14.83 -2.48
CA LYS A 319 23.30 13.59 -2.97
C LYS A 319 24.16 12.89 -1.94
N GLU A 320 24.77 13.65 -1.04
CA GLU A 320 25.66 13.15 0.01
C GLU A 320 24.90 12.52 1.18
N THR A 321 23.56 12.58 1.19
CA THR A 321 22.76 12.09 2.31
C THR A 321 22.35 10.63 2.13
N PRO A 322 22.20 9.86 3.22
CA PRO A 322 21.65 8.51 3.18
C PRO A 322 20.27 8.42 2.54
N LEU A 323 19.46 9.48 2.65
CA LEU A 323 18.14 9.55 2.03
C LEU A 323 18.21 9.47 0.51
N PHE A 324 19.21 10.13 -0.11
CA PHE A 324 19.42 10.07 -1.55
C PHE A 324 19.73 8.65 -2.01
N ARG A 325 20.72 8.00 -1.38
CA ARG A 325 21.06 6.61 -1.71
C ARG A 325 19.90 5.65 -1.47
N ASP A 326 19.15 5.81 -0.37
CA ASP A 326 17.98 4.96 -0.10
C ASP A 326 16.91 5.11 -1.20
N LEU A 327 16.67 6.34 -1.70
CA LEU A 327 15.72 6.57 -2.80
C LEU A 327 16.25 6.11 -4.17
N GLN A 328 17.56 6.13 -4.42
CA GLN A 328 18.14 5.46 -5.59
C GLN A 328 17.82 3.97 -5.61
N PHE A 329 17.97 3.30 -4.46
CA PHE A 329 17.64 1.88 -4.34
C PHE A 329 16.12 1.61 -4.45
N SER A 330 15.26 2.52 -3.96
CA SER A 330 13.82 2.43 -4.21
C SER A 330 13.47 2.57 -5.69
N LEU A 331 14.13 3.47 -6.42
CA LEU A 331 13.95 3.62 -7.87
C LEU A 331 14.41 2.34 -8.60
N LEU A 332 15.57 1.78 -8.21
CA LEU A 332 16.03 0.50 -8.73
C LEU A 332 14.97 -0.59 -8.53
N TYR A 333 14.44 -0.73 -7.31
CA TYR A 333 13.41 -1.74 -7.04
C TYR A 333 12.17 -1.56 -7.91
N ARG A 334 11.70 -0.32 -8.09
CA ARG A 334 10.60 0.00 -9.00
C ARG A 334 10.91 -0.44 -10.44
N ARG A 335 12.11 -0.13 -10.94
CA ARG A 335 12.50 -0.46 -12.32
C ARG A 335 12.68 -1.96 -12.55
N LEU A 336 13.11 -2.72 -11.55
CA LEU A 336 13.14 -4.18 -11.63
C LEU A 336 11.72 -4.77 -11.82
N TRP A 337 10.70 -4.16 -11.20
CA TRP A 337 9.32 -4.53 -11.45
C TRP A 337 8.85 -4.08 -12.84
N ASP A 338 8.91 -2.78 -13.12
CA ASP A 338 8.32 -2.21 -14.32
C ASP A 338 8.97 -2.78 -15.60
N ARG A 339 10.32 -2.79 -15.66
CA ARG A 339 11.06 -3.18 -16.86
C ARG A 339 11.32 -4.68 -16.91
N LEU A 340 11.99 -5.24 -15.90
CA LEU A 340 12.41 -6.65 -15.98
C LEU A 340 11.26 -7.64 -15.73
N PHE A 341 10.30 -7.32 -14.86
CA PHE A 341 9.18 -8.24 -14.59
C PHE A 341 8.01 -8.04 -15.56
N PHE A 342 7.52 -6.81 -15.76
CA PHE A 342 6.31 -6.58 -16.56
C PHE A 342 6.54 -6.40 -18.06
N GLN A 343 7.56 -5.63 -18.47
CA GLN A 343 7.79 -5.32 -19.88
C GLN A 343 8.58 -6.42 -20.59
N GLU A 344 9.66 -6.90 -19.96
CA GLU A 344 10.59 -7.84 -20.55
C GLU A 344 10.33 -9.30 -20.15
N GLU A 345 9.50 -9.54 -19.13
CA GLU A 345 9.18 -10.88 -18.59
C GLU A 345 10.46 -11.69 -18.21
N ALA A 346 11.56 -11.01 -17.93
CA ALA A 346 12.88 -11.58 -17.63
C ALA A 346 12.92 -12.28 -16.26
N LEU A 347 12.10 -11.79 -15.33
CA LEU A 347 11.92 -12.39 -14.01
C LEU A 347 10.68 -13.30 -14.01
N GLU A 348 10.89 -14.62 -14.00
CA GLU A 348 9.82 -15.62 -14.18
C GLU A 348 8.68 -15.60 -13.14
N HIS A 349 8.90 -14.99 -11.96
CA HIS A 349 7.86 -14.93 -10.94
C HIS A 349 7.94 -13.68 -10.06
N ALA A 350 6.78 -13.20 -9.61
CA ALA A 350 6.65 -12.00 -8.80
C ALA A 350 7.50 -12.04 -7.50
N PHE A 351 7.76 -13.25 -6.98
CA PHE A 351 8.60 -13.44 -5.79
C PHE A 351 10.11 -13.44 -6.04
N SER A 352 10.60 -13.35 -7.29
CA SER A 352 12.04 -13.35 -7.62
C SER A 352 12.63 -11.94 -7.62
N VAL A 353 11.78 -10.92 -7.79
CA VAL A 353 12.18 -9.51 -7.81
C VAL A 353 12.89 -9.11 -6.50
N THR A 354 12.31 -9.45 -5.35
CA THR A 354 12.89 -9.08 -4.04
C THR A 354 14.21 -9.80 -3.75
N PRO A 355 14.36 -11.12 -3.96
CA PRO A 355 15.65 -11.79 -3.88
C PRO A 355 16.72 -11.19 -4.80
N PHE A 356 16.38 -10.93 -6.06
CA PHE A 356 17.33 -10.33 -7.01
C PHE A 356 17.76 -8.93 -6.56
N TYR A 357 16.82 -8.08 -6.14
CA TYR A 357 17.12 -6.78 -5.56
C TYR A 357 18.04 -6.87 -4.33
N ARG A 358 17.80 -7.82 -3.43
CA ARG A 358 18.65 -8.05 -2.24
C ARG A 358 20.06 -8.51 -2.64
N ALA A 359 20.20 -9.30 -3.71
CA ALA A 359 21.49 -9.66 -4.27
C ALA A 359 22.23 -8.41 -4.79
N LEU A 360 21.55 -7.50 -5.49
CA LEU A 360 22.13 -6.22 -5.93
C LEU A 360 22.55 -5.32 -4.75
N ILE A 361 21.78 -5.28 -3.66
CA ILE A 361 22.21 -4.60 -2.41
C ILE A 361 23.48 -5.23 -1.85
N ALA A 362 23.58 -6.56 -1.87
CA ALA A 362 24.78 -7.26 -1.41
C ALA A 362 26.00 -6.98 -2.32
N VAL A 363 25.79 -6.83 -3.63
CA VAL A 363 26.83 -6.39 -4.56
C VAL A 363 27.31 -4.98 -4.23
N ASP A 364 26.40 -4.04 -3.97
CA ASP A 364 26.75 -2.67 -3.54
C ASP A 364 27.61 -2.68 -2.27
N TYR A 365 27.27 -3.52 -1.28
CA TYR A 365 28.10 -3.71 -0.09
C TYR A 365 29.52 -4.19 -0.45
N LEU A 366 29.65 -5.18 -1.34
CA LEU A 366 30.96 -5.69 -1.75
C LEU A 366 31.80 -4.65 -2.48
N PHE A 367 31.17 -3.78 -3.28
CA PHE A 367 31.85 -2.65 -3.92
C PHE A 367 32.33 -1.64 -2.88
N SER A 368 31.45 -1.22 -1.96
CA SER A 368 31.77 -0.25 -0.92
C SER A 368 32.87 -0.73 0.05
N MET A 369 32.98 -2.04 0.29
CA MET A 369 34.04 -2.63 1.12
C MET A 369 35.29 -3.02 0.32
N GLY A 370 35.20 -3.01 -1.00
CA GLY A 370 36.29 -3.35 -1.90
C GLY A 370 37.36 -2.26 -1.95
N SER A 371 38.55 -2.61 -2.46
CA SER A 371 39.61 -1.64 -2.77
C SER A 371 39.92 -1.55 -4.26
N ASP A 372 39.41 -2.51 -5.05
CA ASP A 372 39.57 -2.59 -6.49
C ASP A 372 38.18 -2.67 -7.13
N GLY A 373 37.81 -1.67 -7.93
CA GLY A 373 36.53 -1.60 -8.64
C GLY A 373 35.78 -0.28 -8.41
N PRO A 374 34.50 -0.22 -8.80
CA PRO A 374 33.61 0.91 -8.50
C PRO A 374 33.30 0.98 -7.00
N ASP A 375 32.96 2.17 -6.50
CA ASP A 375 32.65 2.39 -5.09
C ASP A 375 31.19 2.04 -4.74
N SER A 376 30.31 1.90 -5.74
CA SER A 376 28.89 1.57 -5.58
C SER A 376 28.36 0.80 -6.79
N LEU A 377 27.23 0.10 -6.60
CA LEU A 377 26.48 -0.51 -7.68
C LEU A 377 26.14 0.47 -8.82
N PHE A 378 25.83 1.73 -8.48
CA PHE A 378 25.42 2.74 -9.47
C PHE A 378 26.59 3.34 -10.27
N GLU A 379 27.81 2.92 -9.98
CA GLU A 379 29.02 3.28 -10.73
C GLU A 379 29.62 2.06 -11.46
N ALA A 380 29.00 0.88 -11.28
CA ALA A 380 29.47 -0.38 -11.80
C ALA A 380 28.89 -0.67 -13.20
N SER A 381 29.69 -1.29 -14.05
CA SER A 381 29.16 -1.91 -15.27
C SER A 381 28.49 -3.25 -14.94
N VAL A 382 27.64 -3.75 -15.85
CA VAL A 382 27.03 -5.07 -15.70
C VAL A 382 28.08 -6.18 -15.56
N ASN A 383 29.20 -6.07 -16.28
CA ASN A 383 30.33 -7.00 -16.15
C ASN A 383 30.97 -6.97 -14.75
N ASP A 384 31.04 -5.79 -14.12
CA ASP A 384 31.54 -5.68 -12.75
C ASP A 384 30.60 -6.38 -11.76
N ILE A 385 29.28 -6.24 -11.97
CA ILE A 385 28.24 -6.88 -11.16
C ILE A 385 28.31 -8.41 -11.31
N GLU A 386 28.35 -8.90 -12.54
CA GLU A 386 28.48 -10.32 -12.88
C GLU A 386 29.72 -10.92 -12.21
N ALA A 387 30.87 -10.24 -12.29
CA ALA A 387 32.11 -10.68 -11.66
C ALA A 387 32.03 -10.76 -10.12
N ARG A 388 31.06 -10.09 -9.48
CA ARG A 388 30.83 -10.13 -8.02
C ARG A 388 29.82 -11.19 -7.60
N LEU A 389 28.91 -11.65 -8.48
CA LEU A 389 27.87 -12.61 -8.13
C LEU A 389 28.40 -13.88 -7.41
N PRO A 390 29.50 -14.53 -7.87
CA PRO A 390 30.01 -15.73 -7.18
C PRO A 390 30.48 -15.48 -5.74
N SER A 391 30.85 -14.22 -5.42
CA SER A 391 31.30 -13.85 -4.07
C SER A 391 30.15 -13.64 -3.09
N LEU A 392 28.91 -13.52 -3.59
CA LEU A 392 27.72 -13.41 -2.75
C LEU A 392 27.36 -14.73 -2.08
N LEU A 393 27.71 -15.86 -2.69
CA LEU A 393 27.47 -17.21 -2.17
C LEU A 393 28.73 -18.08 -2.34
N PRO A 394 29.81 -17.84 -1.56
CA PRO A 394 31.02 -18.65 -1.66
C PRO A 394 30.81 -20.08 -1.16
N SER A 395 29.80 -20.29 -0.29
CA SER A 395 29.30 -21.60 0.12
C SER A 395 27.93 -21.48 0.80
N LYS A 396 27.18 -22.58 0.88
CA LYS A 396 25.82 -22.64 1.49
C LYS A 396 25.71 -22.25 2.96
N ASP A 397 26.83 -22.18 3.67
CA ASP A 397 26.89 -21.83 5.10
C ASP A 397 27.50 -20.41 5.32
N ARG A 398 27.58 -19.59 4.25
CA ARG A 398 28.16 -18.25 4.27
C ARG A 398 27.35 -17.27 3.42
N ARG A 399 27.42 -15.98 3.76
CA ARG A 399 26.90 -14.82 3.04
C ARG A 399 25.42 -14.97 2.72
N LEU A 400 25.02 -14.89 1.44
CA LEU A 400 23.63 -15.12 1.05
C LEU A 400 23.14 -16.53 1.39
N GLY A 401 24.05 -17.50 1.56
CA GLY A 401 23.71 -18.83 2.05
C GLY A 401 23.17 -18.79 3.48
N LEU A 402 23.50 -17.78 4.29
CA LEU A 402 22.88 -17.59 5.61
C LEU A 402 21.47 -16.98 5.51
N LEU A 403 21.10 -16.43 4.35
CA LEU A 403 19.80 -15.86 4.02
C LEU A 403 18.95 -16.77 3.12
N ASP A 404 19.34 -18.04 3.03
CA ASP A 404 18.64 -19.07 2.26
C ASP A 404 18.76 -18.99 0.75
N TYR A 405 19.84 -18.37 0.26
CA TYR A 405 20.16 -18.44 -1.15
C TYR A 405 20.90 -19.73 -1.49
N ASP A 406 20.73 -20.21 -2.72
CA ASP A 406 21.45 -21.35 -3.27
C ASP A 406 22.18 -21.08 -4.59
N ASP A 407 22.99 -22.07 -5.01
CA ASP A 407 23.83 -21.96 -6.21
C ASP A 407 22.97 -21.83 -7.50
N GLY A 408 21.72 -22.31 -7.47
CA GLY A 408 20.78 -22.22 -8.58
C GLY A 408 20.25 -20.80 -8.78
N GLU A 409 19.96 -20.08 -7.69
CA GLU A 409 19.60 -18.66 -7.76
C GLU A 409 20.72 -17.80 -8.33
N ILE A 410 21.97 -18.04 -7.91
CA ILE A 410 23.13 -17.30 -8.46
C ILE A 410 23.28 -17.56 -9.97
N SER A 411 23.16 -18.82 -10.41
CA SER A 411 23.20 -19.16 -11.84
C SER A 411 22.04 -18.54 -12.63
N THR A 412 20.88 -18.37 -12.00
CA THR A 412 19.73 -17.67 -12.58
C THR A 412 20.06 -16.19 -12.77
N TYR A 413 20.72 -15.55 -11.79
CA TYR A 413 21.14 -14.16 -11.92
C TYR A 413 22.23 -13.97 -12.97
N GLU A 414 23.20 -14.88 -13.08
CA GLU A 414 24.20 -14.87 -14.16
C GLU A 414 23.51 -14.93 -15.53
N THR A 415 22.55 -15.85 -15.71
CA THR A 415 21.77 -15.96 -16.95
C THR A 415 20.97 -14.69 -17.24
N LEU A 416 20.38 -14.09 -16.21
CA LEU A 416 19.64 -12.83 -16.33
C LEU A 416 20.54 -11.68 -16.80
N LEU A 417 21.77 -11.59 -16.27
CA LEU A 417 22.75 -10.58 -16.69
C LEU A 417 23.25 -10.84 -18.12
N ASP A 418 23.42 -12.10 -18.51
CA ASP A 418 23.83 -12.48 -19.86
C ASP A 418 22.76 -12.14 -20.91
N GLU A 419 21.49 -12.40 -20.60
CA GLU A 419 20.38 -12.24 -21.55
C GLU A 419 19.79 -10.82 -21.56
N TYR A 420 19.74 -10.16 -20.39
CA TYR A 420 19.09 -8.85 -20.20
C TYR A 420 20.05 -7.78 -19.66
N GLY A 421 21.36 -7.96 -19.90
CA GLY A 421 22.40 -7.04 -19.45
C GLY A 421 22.18 -5.60 -19.90
N ASP A 422 21.84 -5.38 -21.18
CA ASP A 422 21.58 -4.04 -21.73
C ASP A 422 20.43 -3.33 -21.00
N SER A 423 19.38 -4.07 -20.64
CA SER A 423 18.25 -3.54 -19.89
C SER A 423 18.64 -3.17 -18.47
N LEU A 424 19.42 -4.02 -17.80
CA LEU A 424 19.92 -3.72 -16.45
C LEU A 424 20.90 -2.54 -16.46
N GLU A 425 21.77 -2.44 -17.46
CA GLU A 425 22.68 -1.30 -17.63
C GLU A 425 21.88 0.00 -17.73
N SER A 426 20.86 0.03 -18.60
CA SER A 426 19.97 1.18 -18.73
C SER A 426 19.23 1.53 -17.43
N ILE A 427 18.78 0.53 -16.67
CA ILE A 427 18.15 0.74 -15.35
C ILE A 427 19.15 1.36 -14.37
N ILE A 428 20.37 0.85 -14.31
CA ILE A 428 21.42 1.34 -13.40
C ILE A 428 21.81 2.77 -13.76
N GLU A 429 21.97 3.08 -15.05
CA GLU A 429 22.26 4.43 -15.55
C GLU A 429 21.16 5.43 -15.15
N GLU A 430 19.88 5.05 -15.30
CA GLU A 430 18.75 5.86 -14.85
C GLU A 430 18.78 6.09 -13.33
N CYS A 431 19.08 5.04 -12.55
CA CYS A 431 19.18 5.16 -11.09
C CYS A 431 20.40 5.96 -10.63
N ALA A 432 21.45 6.03 -11.44
CA ALA A 432 22.64 6.84 -11.21
C ALA A 432 22.42 8.32 -11.58
N ASP A 433 21.50 8.60 -12.51
CA ASP A 433 21.18 9.96 -12.92
C ASP A 433 20.45 10.74 -11.82
N GLY A 434 21.06 11.86 -11.43
CA GLY A 434 20.57 12.67 -10.32
C GLY A 434 19.20 13.32 -10.60
N GLU A 435 18.90 13.61 -11.87
CA GLU A 435 17.63 14.23 -12.25
C GLU A 435 16.49 13.19 -12.22
N SER A 436 16.73 11.99 -12.76
CA SER A 436 15.79 10.87 -12.68
C SER A 436 15.44 10.51 -11.23
N VAL A 437 16.45 10.47 -10.35
CA VAL A 437 16.25 10.22 -8.92
C VAL A 437 15.49 11.36 -8.24
N ARG A 438 15.73 12.62 -8.64
CA ARG A 438 14.99 13.79 -8.13
C ARG A 438 13.52 13.74 -8.55
N GLN A 439 13.23 13.43 -9.81
CA GLN A 439 11.86 13.26 -10.30
C GLN A 439 11.15 12.13 -9.54
N PHE A 440 11.85 11.01 -9.31
CA PHE A 440 11.32 9.95 -8.47
C PHE A 440 11.04 10.42 -7.02
N ALA A 441 11.92 11.23 -6.43
CA ALA A 441 11.71 11.79 -5.09
C ALA A 441 10.47 12.71 -5.02
N GLU A 442 10.16 13.45 -6.08
CA GLU A 442 8.92 14.23 -6.20
C GLU A 442 7.69 13.32 -6.13
N HIS A 443 7.68 12.23 -6.90
CA HIS A 443 6.58 11.25 -6.85
C HIS A 443 6.44 10.64 -5.45
N VAL A 444 7.55 10.27 -4.81
CA VAL A 444 7.57 9.71 -3.45
C VAL A 444 7.06 10.73 -2.42
N PHE A 445 7.42 12.00 -2.56
CA PHE A 445 6.94 13.07 -1.68
C PHE A 445 5.43 13.25 -1.81
N ILE A 446 4.90 13.42 -3.03
CA ILE A 446 3.46 13.60 -3.27
C ILE A 446 2.68 12.39 -2.75
N HIS A 447 3.16 11.18 -3.04
CA HIS A 447 2.52 9.97 -2.56
C HIS A 447 2.51 9.91 -1.01
N SER A 448 3.62 10.27 -0.37
CA SER A 448 3.72 10.33 1.10
C SER A 448 2.81 11.42 1.68
N LEU A 449 2.75 12.60 1.05
CA LEU A 449 1.91 13.72 1.45
C LEU A 449 0.42 13.36 1.35
N LYS A 450 0.01 12.66 0.29
CA LYS A 450 -1.36 12.15 0.12
C LYS A 450 -1.77 11.24 1.27
N HIS A 451 -0.90 10.33 1.70
CA HIS A 451 -1.16 9.49 2.87
C HIS A 451 -1.15 10.27 4.19
N GLY A 452 -0.31 11.31 4.31
CA GLY A 452 -0.33 12.25 5.42
C GLY A 452 -1.66 13.00 5.52
N LEU A 453 -2.12 13.60 4.42
CA LEU A 453 -3.41 14.29 4.31
C LEU A 453 -4.58 13.36 4.65
N ALA A 454 -4.60 12.16 4.08
CA ALA A 454 -5.64 11.16 4.38
C ALA A 454 -5.65 10.75 5.86
N SER A 455 -4.49 10.67 6.51
CA SER A 455 -4.40 10.36 7.94
C SER A 455 -4.86 11.52 8.81
N TRP A 456 -4.40 12.72 8.51
CA TRP A 456 -4.84 13.95 9.19
C TRP A 456 -6.36 14.14 9.09
N ALA A 457 -6.95 14.02 7.90
CA ALA A 457 -8.38 14.20 7.68
C ALA A 457 -9.23 13.23 8.52
N ALA A 458 -8.77 11.98 8.68
CA ALA A 458 -9.50 11.00 9.45
C ALA A 458 -9.36 11.14 10.97
N GLU A 459 -8.22 11.62 11.46
CA GLU A 459 -8.09 12.00 12.87
C GLU A 459 -8.96 13.19 13.23
N TYR A 460 -9.17 14.10 12.27
CA TYR A 460 -9.97 15.31 12.47
C TYR A 460 -11.49 15.06 12.35
N SER A 461 -11.91 14.13 11.49
CA SER A 461 -13.33 13.78 11.33
C SER A 461 -13.92 13.11 12.58
N ALA A 462 -15.11 13.54 13.03
CA ALA A 462 -15.78 13.00 14.23
C ALA A 462 -16.19 11.52 14.10
N GLY A 463 -16.21 10.99 12.88
CA GLY A 463 -16.56 9.60 12.58
C GLY A 463 -15.40 8.62 12.48
N GLY A 464 -14.14 9.10 12.47
CA GLY A 464 -12.97 8.25 12.15
C GLY A 464 -13.12 7.53 10.80
N GLY A 465 -13.70 8.22 9.81
CA GLY A 465 -14.27 7.60 8.61
C GLY A 465 -13.27 6.84 7.73
N ASP A 466 -13.77 5.82 7.03
CA ASP A 466 -13.06 5.15 5.93
C ASP A 466 -13.11 6.04 4.67
N PHE A 467 -11.99 6.69 4.38
CA PHE A 467 -11.81 7.49 3.15
C PHE A 467 -11.10 6.69 2.08
N GLU A 468 -11.46 6.96 0.83
CA GLU A 468 -10.55 6.71 -0.28
C GLU A 468 -9.73 7.96 -0.56
N ALA A 469 -8.49 7.79 -0.99
CA ALA A 469 -7.60 8.89 -1.27
C ALA A 469 -6.95 8.65 -2.62
N TRP A 470 -6.92 9.72 -3.40
CA TRP A 470 -6.40 9.78 -4.76
C TRP A 470 -5.32 10.86 -4.83
N TYR A 471 -4.38 10.71 -5.75
CA TYR A 471 -3.49 11.78 -6.17
C TYR A 471 -3.19 11.59 -7.65
N ASP A 472 -2.79 12.68 -8.29
CA ASP A 472 -2.38 12.63 -9.68
C ASP A 472 -1.01 11.93 -9.82
N VAL A 473 -1.04 10.63 -10.11
CA VAL A 473 0.17 9.79 -10.26
C VAL A 473 0.94 10.13 -11.53
N ASN A 474 0.24 10.63 -12.54
CA ASN A 474 0.81 10.93 -13.85
C ASN A 474 1.22 12.39 -14.00
N PHE A 475 0.92 13.23 -13.00
CA PHE A 475 1.07 14.68 -13.10
C PHE A 475 0.44 15.14 -14.41
N VAL A 476 -0.84 14.80 -14.62
CA VAL A 476 -1.56 15.17 -15.84
C VAL A 476 -1.18 16.61 -16.18
N GLU A 477 -0.69 16.81 -17.41
CA GLU A 477 -0.16 18.07 -17.94
C GLU A 477 -1.23 19.18 -18.05
N THR A 478 -2.26 19.15 -17.21
CA THR A 478 -3.31 20.15 -17.12
C THR A 478 -2.87 21.41 -16.39
N SER A 479 -1.80 21.35 -15.59
CA SER A 479 -1.05 22.54 -15.16
C SER A 479 0.37 22.09 -14.80
N GLY A 480 1.41 22.65 -15.44
CA GLY A 480 2.79 22.36 -15.05
C GLY A 480 3.16 22.89 -13.66
N GLU A 481 2.22 23.54 -12.97
CA GLU A 481 2.42 24.38 -11.78
C GLU A 481 1.85 23.73 -10.51
N THR A 482 0.79 22.92 -10.60
CA THR A 482 0.12 22.29 -9.45
C THR A 482 -0.05 20.78 -9.58
N VAL A 483 -0.04 20.08 -8.44
CA VAL A 483 -0.31 18.64 -8.33
C VAL A 483 -1.53 18.44 -7.45
N GLU A 484 -2.43 17.55 -7.84
CA GLU A 484 -3.71 17.38 -7.13
C GLU A 484 -3.74 16.14 -6.25
N ILE A 485 -4.27 16.32 -5.04
CA ILE A 485 -4.55 15.24 -4.09
C ILE A 485 -6.02 15.30 -3.71
N GLY A 486 -6.75 14.20 -3.85
CA GLY A 486 -8.16 14.10 -3.47
C GLY A 486 -8.37 13.17 -2.29
N ILE A 487 -9.20 13.57 -1.33
CA ILE A 487 -9.76 12.69 -0.29
C ILE A 487 -11.26 12.62 -0.52
N TYR A 488 -11.81 11.43 -0.72
CA TYR A 488 -13.22 11.26 -1.05
C TYR A 488 -13.88 10.14 -0.26
N ASP A 489 -15.20 10.23 -0.17
CA ASP A 489 -16.01 9.30 0.59
C ASP A 489 -16.13 7.96 -0.15
N SER A 490 -15.98 6.84 0.58
CA SER A 490 -16.06 5.47 0.06
C SER A 490 -17.48 4.97 -0.26
N ILE A 491 -18.48 5.85 -0.14
CA ILE A 491 -19.91 5.56 -0.37
C ILE A 491 -20.39 6.37 -1.59
N GLN A 492 -21.14 5.71 -2.47
CA GLN A 492 -21.72 6.36 -3.65
C GLN A 492 -22.61 7.55 -3.25
N GLY A 493 -22.37 8.72 -3.83
CA GLY A 493 -23.06 9.97 -3.51
C GLY A 493 -22.57 10.68 -2.25
N GLY A 494 -21.58 10.12 -1.56
CA GLY A 494 -20.95 10.68 -0.37
C GLY A 494 -21.63 10.32 0.95
N ALA A 495 -20.80 10.18 1.98
CA ALA A 495 -21.20 9.99 3.37
C ALA A 495 -21.30 11.32 4.14
N GLY A 496 -20.77 12.41 3.59
CA GLY A 496 -20.69 13.74 4.22
C GLY A 496 -19.37 14.00 4.92
N VAL A 497 -18.41 13.07 4.88
CA VAL A 497 -17.18 13.19 5.68
C VAL A 497 -16.20 14.15 5.00
N SER A 498 -16.06 14.09 3.68
CA SER A 498 -15.29 15.08 2.92
C SER A 498 -15.83 16.51 3.13
N ARG A 499 -17.15 16.65 3.33
CA ARG A 499 -17.76 17.95 3.66
C ARG A 499 -17.41 18.42 5.07
N GLU A 500 -17.48 17.52 6.03
CA GLU A 500 -17.11 17.79 7.43
C GLU A 500 -15.67 18.30 7.50
N VAL A 501 -14.72 17.58 6.91
CA VAL A 501 -13.30 17.99 6.88
C VAL A 501 -13.12 19.36 6.22
N PHE A 502 -13.87 19.65 5.14
CA PHE A 502 -13.81 20.95 4.49
C PHE A 502 -14.38 22.10 5.32
N ASP A 503 -15.50 21.87 6.01
CA ASP A 503 -16.07 22.89 6.91
C ASP A 503 -15.15 23.10 8.13
N ASP A 504 -14.51 22.05 8.64
CA ASP A 504 -13.53 22.12 9.72
C ASP A 504 -12.28 22.93 9.32
N LEU A 505 -11.76 22.74 8.09
CA LEU A 505 -10.65 23.52 7.55
C LEU A 505 -10.90 25.03 7.62
N ARG A 506 -12.16 25.47 7.51
CA ARG A 506 -12.54 26.90 7.60
C ARG A 506 -12.44 27.46 9.01
N GLU A 507 -12.48 26.59 10.02
CA GLU A 507 -12.44 26.97 11.44
C GLU A 507 -11.03 26.92 12.03
N LEU A 508 -10.09 26.26 11.34
CA LEU A 508 -8.70 26.12 11.77
C LEU A 508 -7.95 27.46 11.83
N SER A 509 -6.97 27.53 12.74
CA SER A 509 -6.01 28.63 12.77
C SER A 509 -4.89 28.49 11.74
N ASP A 510 -4.21 29.60 11.43
CA ASP A 510 -3.19 29.74 10.37
C ASP A 510 -2.00 28.76 10.42
N THR A 511 -1.85 27.93 11.46
CA THR A 511 -0.73 26.96 11.56
C THR A 511 -1.16 25.54 11.88
N GLU A 512 -2.46 25.31 12.12
CA GLU A 512 -2.96 24.01 12.60
C GLU A 512 -2.87 22.92 11.54
N LEU A 513 -3.13 23.24 10.27
CA LEU A 513 -3.03 22.26 9.17
C LEU A 513 -1.59 21.77 8.98
N LEU A 514 -0.62 22.69 8.85
CA LEU A 514 0.79 22.31 8.69
C LEU A 514 1.30 21.50 9.88
N SER A 515 0.96 21.92 11.10
CA SER A 515 1.34 21.21 12.33
C SER A 515 0.73 19.80 12.36
N GLY A 516 -0.56 19.67 12.03
CA GLY A 516 -1.26 18.40 11.97
C GLY A 516 -0.66 17.45 10.93
N LEU A 517 -0.34 17.96 9.73
CA LEU A 517 0.34 17.18 8.68
C LEU A 517 1.74 16.74 9.11
N ALA A 518 2.48 17.62 9.79
CA ALA A 518 3.80 17.30 10.30
C ALA A 518 3.74 16.19 11.36
N GLU A 519 2.72 16.17 12.23
CA GLU A 519 2.48 15.08 13.17
C GLU A 519 2.24 13.73 12.47
N GLN A 520 1.62 13.71 11.28
CA GLN A 520 1.42 12.47 10.50
C GLN A 520 2.72 11.87 9.96
N SER A 521 3.80 12.66 9.90
CA SER A 521 5.14 12.17 9.52
C SER A 521 5.84 11.41 10.67
N SER A 522 5.29 11.45 11.89
CA SER A 522 5.90 10.86 13.09
C SER A 522 6.01 9.33 13.01
N CYS A 523 7.22 8.79 13.24
CA CYS A 523 7.50 7.35 13.18
C CYS A 523 7.92 6.79 14.54
N HIS A 524 6.96 6.38 15.36
CA HIS A 524 7.25 5.81 16.67
C HIS A 524 8.04 4.50 16.58
N ILE A 525 7.77 3.65 15.58
CA ILE A 525 8.53 2.40 15.34
C ILE A 525 9.98 2.72 14.96
N GLY A 526 10.18 3.61 13.99
CA GLY A 526 11.52 4.02 13.55
C GLY A 526 12.29 4.75 14.65
N ALA A 527 11.64 5.60 15.45
CA ALA A 527 12.23 6.26 16.60
C ALA A 527 12.62 5.25 17.68
N THR A 528 11.78 4.24 17.93
CA THR A 528 12.11 3.11 18.83
C THR A 528 13.35 2.37 18.35
N GLU A 529 13.43 2.10 17.05
CA GLU A 529 14.57 1.41 16.42
C GLU A 529 15.86 2.21 16.54
N GLU A 530 15.85 3.51 16.20
CA GLU A 530 17.04 4.37 16.30
C GLU A 530 17.45 4.58 17.76
N THR A 531 16.50 4.75 18.68
CA THR A 531 16.78 4.84 20.13
C THR A 531 17.45 3.57 20.61
N LEU A 532 16.94 2.40 20.20
CA LEU A 532 17.48 1.12 20.61
C LEU A 532 18.91 0.89 20.08
N VAL A 533 19.15 1.17 18.81
CA VAL A 533 20.49 1.05 18.20
C VAL A 533 21.47 1.99 18.87
N SER A 534 21.06 3.25 19.13
CA SER A 534 21.90 4.25 19.77
C SER A 534 22.24 3.85 21.22
N LEU A 535 21.27 3.34 21.97
CA LEU A 535 21.48 2.82 23.32
C LEU A 535 22.47 1.64 23.35
N LEU A 536 22.29 0.68 22.45
CA LEU A 536 23.18 -0.49 22.33
C LEU A 536 24.59 -0.13 21.85
N LYS A 537 24.74 0.99 21.13
CA LYS A 537 26.04 1.51 20.68
C LYS A 537 26.74 2.25 21.81
N GLU A 538 26.02 3.09 22.55
CA GLU A 538 26.58 3.95 23.59
C GLU A 538 26.95 3.18 24.86
N TYR A 539 26.12 2.19 25.23
CA TYR A 539 26.28 1.42 26.45
C TYR A 539 26.69 -0.03 26.17
N SER A 540 27.45 -0.62 27.10
CA SER A 540 27.79 -2.04 27.00
C SER A 540 26.56 -2.93 27.10
N GLY A 541 26.52 -4.05 26.38
CA GLY A 541 25.40 -4.99 26.46
C GLY A 541 25.13 -5.55 27.85
N GLU A 542 26.14 -5.60 28.72
CA GLU A 542 25.92 -5.95 30.14
C GLU A 542 25.12 -4.88 30.87
N TYR A 543 25.45 -3.61 30.64
CA TYR A 543 24.73 -2.49 31.21
C TYR A 543 23.30 -2.41 30.67
N VAL A 544 23.11 -2.58 29.35
CA VAL A 544 21.75 -2.62 28.75
C VAL A 544 20.94 -3.79 29.30
N PHE A 545 21.56 -4.95 29.54
CA PHE A 545 20.90 -6.06 30.22
C PHE A 545 20.49 -5.69 31.65
N ASP A 546 21.40 -5.17 32.46
CA ASP A 546 21.09 -4.80 33.85
C ASP A 546 19.99 -3.70 33.88
N LEU A 547 20.02 -2.76 32.93
CA LEU A 547 19.00 -1.73 32.73
C LEU A 547 17.64 -2.36 32.40
N ALA A 548 17.58 -3.29 31.44
CA ALA A 548 16.39 -4.05 31.07
C ALA A 548 15.76 -4.82 32.24
N GLN A 549 16.58 -5.29 33.19
CA GLN A 549 16.14 -6.02 34.38
C GLN A 549 15.70 -5.10 35.54
N THR A 550 15.81 -3.78 35.40
CA THR A 550 15.43 -2.84 36.46
C THR A 550 13.92 -2.82 36.65
N ASN A 551 13.47 -2.73 37.91
CA ASN A 551 12.04 -2.62 38.25
C ASN A 551 11.35 -1.39 37.60
N GLU A 552 12.11 -0.39 37.17
CA GLU A 552 11.60 0.81 36.50
C GLU A 552 10.97 0.49 35.14
N ILE A 553 11.57 -0.41 34.36
CA ILE A 553 11.00 -0.88 33.09
C ILE A 553 9.75 -1.72 33.33
N ALA A 554 9.79 -2.60 34.34
CA ALA A 554 8.64 -3.41 34.75
C ALA A 554 7.47 -2.57 35.31
N SER A 555 7.76 -1.36 35.82
CA SER A 555 6.76 -0.41 36.35
C SER A 555 6.41 0.72 35.39
N GLY A 556 6.99 0.73 34.17
CA GLY A 556 6.74 1.75 33.16
C GLY A 556 7.23 3.15 33.54
N ARG A 557 8.19 3.28 34.46
CA ARG A 557 8.78 4.57 34.83
C ARG A 557 9.79 5.05 33.79
N ASP A 558 10.07 6.34 33.79
CA ASP A 558 11.09 6.93 32.91
C ASP A 558 12.48 6.48 33.33
N VAL A 559 13.25 6.03 32.34
CA VAL A 559 14.68 5.77 32.44
C VAL A 559 15.39 6.96 31.79
N PRO A 560 16.16 7.77 32.54
CA PRO A 560 16.79 8.98 32.02
C PRO A 560 17.63 8.72 30.76
N GLU A 561 18.40 7.64 30.75
CA GLU A 561 19.25 7.25 29.63
C GLU A 561 18.46 7.00 28.33
N PHE A 562 17.20 6.55 28.43
CA PHE A 562 16.34 6.35 27.26
C PHE A 562 15.84 7.66 26.70
N ASN A 563 15.45 8.59 27.58
CA ASN A 563 14.99 9.90 27.15
C ASN A 563 16.16 10.70 26.57
N ASP A 564 17.34 10.68 27.18
CA ASP A 564 18.52 11.40 26.68
C ASP A 564 18.86 10.96 25.25
N VAL A 565 18.96 9.63 25.01
CA VAL A 565 19.19 9.09 23.65
C VAL A 565 18.05 9.43 22.69
N PHE A 566 16.81 9.46 23.16
CA PHE A 566 15.65 9.83 22.34
C PHE A 566 15.66 11.33 21.95
N GLN A 567 16.04 12.22 22.86
CA GLN A 567 16.13 13.65 22.57
C GLN A 567 17.27 13.99 21.60
N ASP A 568 18.30 13.15 21.53
CA ASP A 568 19.41 13.28 20.59
C ASP A 568 19.08 12.73 19.18
N LEU A 569 17.85 12.22 18.96
CA LEU A 569 17.41 11.81 17.63
C LEU A 569 17.32 13.00 16.68
N GLY A 570 17.70 12.77 15.42
CA GLY A 570 17.70 13.81 14.39
C GLY A 570 16.31 14.23 13.91
N VAL A 571 16.31 15.17 12.95
CA VAL A 571 15.10 15.78 12.35
C VAL A 571 14.05 14.78 11.86
N ASP A 572 14.47 13.59 11.44
CA ASP A 572 13.60 12.49 10.98
C ASP A 572 12.57 12.05 12.05
N PHE A 573 12.83 12.35 13.32
CA PHE A 573 11.99 11.96 14.46
C PHE A 573 11.51 13.16 15.30
N SER A 574 11.66 14.38 14.78
CA SER A 574 11.31 15.64 15.48
C SER A 574 9.84 15.70 15.96
N TYR A 575 8.94 15.00 15.28
CA TYR A 575 7.51 14.93 15.61
C TYR A 575 7.11 13.68 16.42
N ALA A 576 8.06 12.77 16.72
CA ALA A 576 7.77 11.62 17.56
C ALA A 576 7.67 12.03 19.03
N ARG A 577 6.73 11.42 19.77
CA ARG A 577 6.56 11.65 21.21
C ARG A 577 7.19 10.51 22.00
N TYR A 578 7.99 10.86 23.02
CA TYR A 578 8.69 9.87 23.84
C TYR A 578 7.72 8.92 24.57
N ASP A 579 6.57 9.43 25.02
CA ASP A 579 5.55 8.64 25.72
C ASP A 579 5.01 7.47 24.88
N ASP A 580 4.97 7.63 23.55
CA ASP A 580 4.54 6.58 22.61
C ASP A 580 5.68 5.61 22.25
N VAL A 581 6.93 6.09 22.25
CA VAL A 581 8.14 5.31 21.95
C VAL A 581 8.55 4.41 23.12
N LYS A 582 8.49 4.94 24.34
CA LYS A 582 8.88 4.27 25.58
C LYS A 582 8.28 2.86 25.76
N PRO A 583 6.95 2.63 25.62
CA PRO A 583 6.39 1.28 25.79
C PRO A 583 6.88 0.30 24.72
N LEU A 584 7.11 0.76 23.48
CA LEU A 584 7.64 -0.06 22.40
C LEU A 584 9.11 -0.43 22.67
N LEU A 585 9.90 0.54 23.13
CA LEU A 585 11.30 0.35 23.51
C LEU A 585 11.43 -0.65 24.65
N HIS A 586 10.61 -0.53 25.70
CA HIS A 586 10.59 -1.48 26.82
C HIS A 586 10.31 -2.91 26.37
N ARG A 587 9.34 -3.11 25.46
CA ARG A 587 9.03 -4.44 24.90
C ARG A 587 10.20 -5.01 24.11
N ARG A 588 10.84 -4.19 23.25
CA ARG A 588 12.00 -4.64 22.48
C ARG A 588 13.19 -4.97 23.37
N LEU A 589 13.48 -4.13 24.36
CA LEU A 589 14.55 -4.35 25.34
C LEU A 589 14.38 -5.67 26.10
N ASN A 590 13.17 -5.97 26.58
CA ASN A 590 12.89 -7.24 27.26
C ASN A 590 13.16 -8.47 26.38
N ARG A 591 12.96 -8.36 25.05
CA ARG A 591 13.24 -9.44 24.09
C ARG A 591 14.74 -9.59 23.86
N ILE A 592 15.43 -8.50 23.52
CA ILE A 592 16.85 -8.57 23.14
C ILE A 592 17.78 -8.79 24.35
N ALA A 593 17.33 -8.40 25.54
CA ALA A 593 18.04 -8.57 26.81
C ALA A 593 17.48 -9.72 27.65
N GLU A 594 16.91 -10.74 27.01
CA GLU A 594 16.46 -11.98 27.69
C GLU A 594 17.63 -12.65 28.44
N THR A 595 18.84 -12.61 27.85
CA THR A 595 20.07 -13.10 28.47
C THR A 595 21.21 -12.10 28.30
N ARG A 596 22.21 -12.17 29.18
CA ARG A 596 23.43 -11.35 29.10
C ARG A 596 24.19 -11.60 27.79
N GLU A 597 24.24 -12.85 27.34
CA GLU A 597 24.88 -13.23 26.08
C GLU A 597 24.18 -12.61 24.86
N MET A 598 22.84 -12.58 24.86
CA MET A 598 22.08 -11.93 23.78
C MET A 598 22.28 -10.42 23.78
N ALA A 599 22.22 -9.76 24.93
CA ALA A 599 22.44 -8.32 25.01
C ALA A 599 23.86 -7.93 24.53
N ARG A 600 24.89 -8.71 24.90
CA ARG A 600 26.26 -8.52 24.36
C ARG A 600 26.33 -8.72 22.85
N PHE A 601 25.65 -9.74 22.31
CA PHE A 601 25.60 -9.97 20.87
C PHE A 601 24.93 -8.79 20.15
N TYR A 602 23.77 -8.34 20.61
CA TYR A 602 23.04 -7.23 19.99
C TYR A 602 23.78 -5.89 20.08
N SER A 603 24.59 -5.67 21.12
CA SER A 603 25.47 -4.49 21.17
C SER A 603 26.49 -4.51 20.03
N VAL A 604 27.08 -5.69 19.73
CA VAL A 604 27.98 -5.85 18.59
C VAL A 604 27.26 -5.68 17.25
N VAL A 605 26.00 -6.13 17.15
CA VAL A 605 25.17 -5.91 15.94
C VAL A 605 24.88 -4.43 15.75
N ALA A 606 24.50 -3.69 16.80
CA ALA A 606 24.22 -2.25 16.73
C ALA A 606 25.47 -1.42 16.39
N GLU A 607 26.63 -1.77 16.96
CA GLU A 607 27.91 -1.17 16.57
C GLU A 607 28.21 -1.44 15.10
N THR A 608 28.08 -2.69 14.65
CA THR A 608 28.28 -3.07 13.24
C THR A 608 27.32 -2.33 12.32
N TYR A 609 26.05 -2.18 12.71
CA TYR A 609 25.06 -1.42 11.97
C TYR A 609 25.48 0.03 11.76
N THR A 610 25.94 0.68 12.82
CA THR A 610 26.32 2.10 12.73
C THR A 610 27.56 2.30 11.86
N THR A 611 28.58 1.46 12.01
CA THR A 611 29.76 1.51 11.15
C THR A 611 29.40 1.24 9.68
N THR A 612 28.53 0.26 9.43
CA THR A 612 28.08 -0.08 8.08
C THR A 612 27.27 1.08 7.46
N LYS A 613 26.41 1.73 8.24
CA LYS A 613 25.64 2.92 7.81
C LYS A 613 26.57 4.06 7.38
N GLU A 614 27.62 4.32 8.15
CA GLU A 614 28.62 5.35 7.85
C GLU A 614 29.42 5.02 6.57
N GLN A 615 29.77 3.75 6.36
CA GLN A 615 30.54 3.31 5.20
C GLN A 615 29.73 3.28 3.90
N LEU A 616 28.49 2.75 3.95
CA LEU A 616 27.64 2.63 2.77
C LEU A 616 26.93 3.95 2.41
N ASN A 617 26.88 4.90 3.35
CA ASN A 617 26.11 6.13 3.23
C ASN A 617 24.64 5.90 2.79
N ARG A 618 24.01 4.85 3.34
CA ARG A 618 22.59 4.50 3.17
C ARG A 618 22.12 3.72 4.39
N THR A 619 20.82 3.45 4.50
CA THR A 619 20.30 2.66 5.62
C THR A 619 20.67 1.17 5.43
N PRO A 620 21.44 0.56 6.36
CA PRO A 620 21.81 -0.86 6.22
C PRO A 620 20.59 -1.78 6.30
N ARG A 621 20.55 -2.75 5.41
CA ARG A 621 19.57 -3.84 5.34
C ARG A 621 20.11 -5.08 6.08
N PRO A 622 19.25 -6.07 6.38
CA PRO A 622 19.70 -7.32 7.00
C PRO A 622 20.85 -8.01 6.22
N VAL A 623 20.82 -7.93 4.89
CA VAL A 623 21.87 -8.50 4.03
C VAL A 623 23.24 -7.85 4.25
N ASP A 624 23.28 -6.52 4.39
CA ASP A 624 24.52 -5.79 4.65
C ASP A 624 25.12 -6.21 5.99
N LEU A 625 24.28 -6.37 7.02
CA LEU A 625 24.75 -6.76 8.36
C LEU A 625 25.23 -8.22 8.42
N VAL A 626 24.60 -9.13 7.69
CA VAL A 626 25.10 -10.51 7.58
C VAL A 626 26.52 -10.49 7.01
N PHE A 627 26.74 -9.72 5.95
CA PHE A 627 28.05 -9.60 5.32
C PHE A 627 29.06 -8.93 6.27
N ALA A 628 28.69 -7.82 6.89
CA ALA A 628 29.54 -7.10 7.83
C ALA A 628 29.93 -7.94 9.06
N LEU A 629 29.00 -8.73 9.60
CA LEU A 629 29.30 -9.63 10.73
C LEU A 629 30.20 -10.81 10.32
N GLU A 630 30.11 -11.27 9.07
CA GLU A 630 31.05 -12.28 8.56
C GLU A 630 32.46 -11.75 8.33
N ASP A 631 32.58 -10.50 7.89
CA ASP A 631 33.87 -9.82 7.72
C ASP A 631 34.48 -9.39 9.07
N ARG A 632 33.65 -9.33 10.11
CA ARG A 632 34.06 -8.88 11.44
C ARG A 632 34.95 -9.89 12.16
N THR A 633 36.01 -9.36 12.77
CA THR A 633 36.77 -10.10 13.79
C THR A 633 36.11 -9.96 15.16
N PHE A 634 35.59 -11.06 15.70
CA PHE A 634 35.03 -11.10 17.06
C PHE A 634 36.14 -11.31 18.11
N PHE A 635 36.43 -10.25 18.88
CA PHE A 635 37.39 -10.32 19.99
C PHE A 635 36.81 -10.99 21.24
N ASP A 636 35.52 -10.77 21.55
CA ASP A 636 34.83 -11.49 22.63
C ASP A 636 34.45 -12.91 22.15
N THR A 637 35.00 -13.92 22.83
CA THR A 637 34.74 -15.33 22.52
C THR A 637 33.28 -15.73 22.72
N ARG A 638 32.57 -15.10 23.66
CA ARG A 638 31.15 -15.39 23.95
C ARG A 638 30.24 -14.88 22.85
N VAL A 639 30.52 -13.69 22.34
CA VAL A 639 29.82 -13.13 21.19
C VAL A 639 30.08 -13.99 19.96
N ARG A 640 31.34 -14.39 19.73
CA ARG A 640 31.71 -15.28 18.62
C ARG A 640 30.98 -16.62 18.66
N GLU A 641 30.84 -17.22 19.85
CA GLU A 641 30.09 -18.46 20.03
C GLU A 641 28.59 -18.27 19.77
N THR A 642 28.03 -17.14 20.21
CA THR A 642 26.63 -16.78 19.96
C THR A 642 26.36 -16.57 18.47
N TYR A 643 27.23 -15.82 17.78
CA TYR A 643 27.19 -15.67 16.32
C TYR A 643 27.22 -17.02 15.61
N ARG A 644 28.20 -17.88 15.95
CA ARG A 644 28.32 -19.23 15.36
C ARG A 644 27.09 -20.09 15.62
N ARG A 645 26.45 -19.96 16.78
CA ARG A 645 25.22 -20.68 17.09
C ARG A 645 24.08 -20.25 16.17
N PHE A 646 23.92 -18.95 15.92
CA PHE A 646 22.86 -18.44 15.04
C PHE A 646 23.15 -18.67 13.56
N ALA A 647 24.41 -18.55 13.14
CA ALA A 647 24.84 -18.83 11.77
C ALA A 647 24.78 -20.33 11.41
N ASN A 648 24.88 -21.24 12.39
CA ASN A 648 24.96 -22.67 12.13
C ASN A 648 23.58 -23.32 11.92
N ARG A 649 23.23 -23.52 10.65
CA ARG A 649 22.06 -24.27 10.16
C ARG A 649 21.91 -25.66 10.82
N ARG A 650 23.01 -26.37 11.08
CA ARG A 650 22.97 -27.78 11.51
C ARG A 650 22.80 -28.00 13.02
N SER A 651 22.89 -26.93 13.83
CA SER A 651 23.02 -27.08 15.28
C SER A 651 21.71 -27.30 16.06
N GLN A 652 20.55 -27.02 15.46
CA GLN A 652 19.26 -27.00 16.18
C GLN A 652 18.12 -27.85 15.59
N ARG A 653 18.40 -28.79 14.66
CA ARG A 653 17.36 -29.52 13.88
C ARG A 653 16.43 -28.60 13.07
N ARG A 654 16.88 -27.38 12.75
CA ARG A 654 16.23 -26.47 11.81
C ARG A 654 17.01 -26.53 10.50
N ASP A 655 16.34 -26.34 9.37
CA ASP A 655 17.01 -26.31 8.06
C ASP A 655 17.58 -24.92 7.73
N LEU A 656 17.22 -23.88 8.52
CA LEU A 656 17.54 -22.48 8.29
C LEU A 656 18.41 -21.87 9.40
N SER A 657 19.19 -20.84 9.05
CA SER A 657 19.96 -20.04 10.00
C SER A 657 19.03 -19.09 10.75
N GLU A 658 19.21 -18.95 12.06
CA GLU A 658 18.50 -17.94 12.85
C GLU A 658 19.13 -16.54 12.71
N LEU A 659 20.30 -16.41 12.08
CA LEU A 659 21.06 -15.17 12.07
C LEU A 659 20.28 -14.02 11.44
N ALA A 660 19.58 -14.28 10.32
CA ALA A 660 18.75 -13.30 9.63
C ALA A 660 17.66 -12.73 10.56
N GLU A 661 16.88 -13.62 11.18
CA GLU A 661 15.81 -13.26 12.12
C GLU A 661 16.36 -12.43 13.30
N ARG A 662 17.53 -12.79 13.83
CA ARG A 662 18.16 -12.03 14.93
C ARG A 662 18.63 -10.66 14.49
N ILE A 663 19.27 -10.55 13.34
CA ILE A 663 19.69 -9.26 12.78
C ILE A 663 18.49 -8.35 12.52
N GLU A 664 17.38 -8.94 12.05
CA GLU A 664 16.10 -8.25 11.85
C GLU A 664 15.50 -7.66 13.13
N GLU A 665 15.89 -8.13 14.32
CA GLU A 665 15.41 -7.56 15.59
C GLU A 665 16.02 -6.18 15.92
N VAL A 666 17.18 -5.84 15.33
CA VAL A 666 17.94 -4.60 15.60
C VAL A 666 18.11 -3.73 14.35
N THR A 667 17.92 -4.28 13.16
CA THR A 667 17.88 -3.48 11.92
C THR A 667 16.57 -2.72 11.80
N LYS A 668 16.61 -1.61 11.06
CA LYS A 668 15.40 -0.83 10.76
C LYS A 668 14.47 -1.64 9.85
N GLN A 669 13.29 -1.95 10.36
CA GLN A 669 12.23 -2.61 9.60
C GLN A 669 11.50 -1.56 8.74
N CYS A 670 11.37 -0.34 9.25
CA CYS A 670 10.70 0.77 8.57
C CYS A 670 11.73 1.73 7.93
N ILE A 671 12.16 1.44 6.71
CA ILE A 671 13.10 2.32 5.97
C ILE A 671 12.37 3.43 5.21
N HIS A 672 11.15 3.14 4.74
CA HIS A 672 10.34 3.97 3.87
C HIS A 672 9.08 4.41 4.64
N ALA A 673 8.09 3.53 4.69
CA ALA A 673 6.97 3.58 5.64
C ALA A 673 6.50 2.15 5.96
N CYS A 674 6.29 1.83 7.24
CA CYS A 674 5.65 0.59 7.67
C CYS A 674 4.12 0.73 7.74
N PRO A 675 3.38 -0.41 7.81
CA PRO A 675 1.92 -0.42 7.82
C PRO A 675 1.28 0.44 8.93
N ASP A 676 1.88 0.46 10.12
CA ASP A 676 1.33 1.16 11.30
C ASP A 676 1.64 2.66 11.33
N CYS A 677 2.13 3.22 10.22
CA CYS A 677 2.81 4.49 10.25
C CYS A 677 2.25 5.45 9.18
N LEU A 678 2.62 5.35 7.90
CA LEU A 678 2.01 6.20 6.84
C LEU A 678 0.96 5.46 6.04
N LYS A 679 1.01 4.12 6.05
CA LYS A 679 0.20 3.31 5.16
C LYS A 679 -1.27 3.37 5.60
N ARG A 680 -2.14 3.69 4.66
CA ARG A 680 -3.59 3.45 4.73
C ARG A 680 -4.01 2.59 3.56
N ASP A 681 -5.13 1.89 3.68
CA ASP A 681 -5.70 1.05 2.60
C ASP A 681 -6.26 1.86 1.41
N SER A 682 -5.91 3.15 1.32
CA SER A 682 -6.28 4.06 0.24
C SER A 682 -5.12 4.21 -0.76
N CYS A 683 -5.09 3.37 -1.79
CA CYS A 683 -4.11 3.49 -2.89
C CYS A 683 -4.77 3.99 -4.19
N THR A 684 -3.99 4.64 -5.07
CA THR A 684 -4.44 5.09 -6.40
C THR A 684 -4.33 3.99 -7.46
N HIS A 685 -3.48 3.00 -7.21
CA HIS A 685 -3.32 1.79 -8.02
C HIS A 685 -3.12 0.59 -7.08
N GLN A 686 -3.29 -0.64 -7.55
CA GLN A 686 -2.90 -1.83 -6.78
C GLN A 686 -1.59 -2.40 -7.34
N TYR A 687 -0.46 -2.10 -6.69
CA TYR A 687 0.86 -2.62 -7.08
C TYR A 687 1.71 -3.06 -5.90
N ARG A 688 2.55 -4.09 -6.09
CA ARG A 688 3.34 -4.70 -4.99
C ARG A 688 4.46 -3.81 -4.44
N TYR A 689 4.98 -2.84 -5.19
CA TYR A 689 6.08 -1.97 -4.72
C TYR A 689 5.64 -0.63 -4.15
N GLN A 690 4.34 -0.31 -4.10
CA GLN A 690 3.87 1.01 -3.66
C GLN A 690 4.31 1.39 -2.24
N GLU A 691 4.45 0.40 -1.36
CA GLU A 691 4.97 0.62 0.00
C GLU A 691 6.41 1.19 -0.03
N GLN A 692 7.18 0.88 -1.06
CA GLN A 692 8.54 1.39 -1.26
C GLN A 692 8.56 2.80 -1.86
N MET A 693 7.40 3.29 -2.33
CA MET A 693 7.20 4.66 -2.80
C MET A 693 6.70 5.62 -1.72
N LEU A 694 6.66 5.19 -0.46
CA LEU A 694 6.34 6.05 0.68
C LEU A 694 7.61 6.32 1.46
N ASP A 695 8.07 7.56 1.60
CA ASP A 695 9.23 7.87 2.44
C ASP A 695 8.90 8.97 3.45
N ARG A 696 8.77 8.54 4.71
CA ARG A 696 8.43 9.45 5.82
C ARG A 696 9.53 10.42 6.17
N ARG A 697 10.79 10.06 5.96
CA ARG A 697 11.92 10.95 6.26
C ARG A 697 11.91 12.11 5.27
N LEU A 698 11.60 11.83 4.01
CA LEU A 698 11.41 12.87 3.00
C LEU A 698 10.27 13.81 3.39
N LEU A 699 9.10 13.26 3.76
CA LEU A 699 7.95 14.05 4.22
C LEU A 699 8.28 14.89 5.46
N ALA A 700 8.82 14.27 6.51
CA ALA A 700 9.16 14.93 7.78
C ALA A 700 10.17 16.08 7.57
N ARG A 701 11.23 15.85 6.81
CA ARG A 701 12.24 16.88 6.51
C ARG A 701 11.65 18.05 5.72
N ALA A 702 10.83 17.76 4.70
CA ALA A 702 10.21 18.79 3.89
C ALA A 702 9.24 19.66 4.71
N LEU A 703 8.39 19.04 5.53
CA LEU A 703 7.46 19.77 6.40
C LEU A 703 8.21 20.57 7.49
N ALA A 704 9.29 20.04 8.05
CA ALA A 704 10.11 20.74 9.03
C ALA A 704 10.75 22.03 8.48
N VAL A 705 11.06 22.09 7.17
CA VAL A 705 11.54 23.33 6.52
C VAL A 705 10.47 24.42 6.52
N LEU A 706 9.21 24.05 6.35
CA LEU A 706 8.08 24.99 6.35
C LEU A 706 7.70 25.45 7.77
N ASP A 707 7.81 24.57 8.77
CA ASP A 707 7.54 24.86 10.19
C ASP A 707 8.64 25.72 10.86
N GLY A 708 9.57 26.30 10.07
CA GLY A 708 10.64 27.17 10.56
C GLY A 708 11.81 26.45 11.22
N GLY A 709 11.91 25.12 11.05
CA GLY A 709 12.98 24.28 11.58
C GLY A 709 12.98 24.21 13.11
N LYS A 710 12.31 23.22 13.68
CA LYS A 710 12.58 22.80 15.06
C LYS A 710 13.92 22.08 15.16
#